data_AF-A0A6G1X885-F1
#
_entry.id   AF-A0A6G1X885-F1
#
_cell.length_a   1.000
_cell.length_b   1.000
_cell.length_c   1.000
_cell.angle_alpha   90.00
_cell.angle_beta   90.00
_cell.angle_gamma   90.00
#
_symmetry.space_group_name_H-M   'P 1'
#
loop_
_entity.id
_entity.type
_entity.pdbx_description
1 polymer ?
#
loop_
_entity_poly.entity_id
_entity_poly.type
_entity_poly.pdbx_seq_one_letter_code
_entity_poly.pdbx_strand_id
1 'polypeptide(L)'
;MKKKFRDMFGKKQQKPVQTNNIPSNLSSPLVTNLDENVKTVKSKLGNSSDLVTRSIKIGKNQPVRAVILYMDGLADKKFIQDFITETLMLDIRITDLGEGQTISQKQSEAIETKQTQSQGSETKNQDETPSNADQAKKEQTKSDQNSQNNTYQAIQPASSNTSNQKKKTRKPIKLKQLKHKKSSNKQQSSESSESTIGSKQSNQAESGTNEKNQTSKQLSIEQSSSQSSPSTQSNQANQANQQAKQGDFFTILKERSLTGSEVDECHDYFTLFQFLLAGDTIILIDGYAKGFTIGSKGFEKRGVEESSSTTVIRGPKDGFSETLRTNTSLIRRRLKDPSLWIENMVIGEKTHTDIAVCYMKGIVNDDVVQEVKKRLKDIEIDAILESGYIEELIQDKTYTPFPTINNSERPDAVCAGLLEGRVAIMVDGTPFVLLVPSLFVDFFQSSEDYYQRSDIGSALRLLRFVCFFLALLTPSAYIALTTFHQEMIPTQLLISLAAQREGVPFPAYVEALMMEITFEILREAGTRMPRAVGNAISIVGALVLGQAAVEAGIVSSAMVIVVSLTAISSFVFPSFNISISVRLLRFIFMTLAAMFGLVGIILGLLVMVMHMASLRSFGIPYLSPMGPFIPGDQKDSLIRLPLWRLRTRPKLISQKDMEREDTEPAKPKQK
;
A
#
# COMPACT_ATOMS: atom_id res chain seq x y z
N MET A 1 -5.33 -29.29 54.40
CA MET A 1 -5.54 -28.30 53.31
C MET A 1 -4.28 -27.92 52.50
N LYS A 2 -3.05 -27.90 53.03
CA LYS A 2 -1.86 -27.38 52.30
C LYS A 2 -1.46 -28.05 50.96
N LYS A 3 -1.94 -29.26 50.62
CA LYS A 3 -1.56 -29.97 49.38
C LYS A 3 -2.21 -29.36 48.12
N LYS A 4 -3.51 -29.02 48.16
CA LYS A 4 -4.28 -28.44 47.03
C LYS A 4 -3.82 -27.04 46.57
N PHE A 5 -2.99 -26.34 47.35
CA PHE A 5 -2.55 -24.98 47.03
C PHE A 5 -1.25 -24.93 46.19
N ARG A 6 -0.50 -26.03 46.13
CA ARG A 6 0.76 -26.08 45.36
C ARG A 6 0.54 -26.39 43.88
N ASP A 7 -0.47 -27.21 43.58
CA ASP A 7 -0.78 -27.65 42.21
C ASP A 7 -1.44 -26.53 41.38
N MET A 8 -1.96 -25.49 42.05
CA MET A 8 -2.55 -24.30 41.41
C MET A 8 -1.49 -23.32 40.85
N PHE A 9 -0.24 -23.43 41.31
CA PHE A 9 0.92 -22.66 40.83
C PHE A 9 1.95 -23.55 40.12
N GLY A 10 1.49 -24.61 39.45
CA GLY A 10 2.31 -25.32 38.47
C GLY A 10 2.84 -24.33 37.43
N LYS A 11 4.16 -24.25 37.27
CA LYS A 11 4.81 -23.39 36.26
C LYS A 11 4.25 -23.76 34.88
N LYS A 12 3.35 -22.94 34.34
CA LYS A 12 3.10 -22.93 32.89
C LYS A 12 4.41 -22.59 32.22
N GLN A 13 5.07 -23.61 31.68
CA GLN A 13 6.11 -23.40 30.67
C GLN A 13 5.49 -22.47 29.63
N GLN A 14 6.16 -21.35 29.35
CA GLN A 14 5.82 -20.59 28.16
C GLN A 14 6.05 -21.56 27.00
N LYS A 15 4.98 -21.92 26.28
CA LYS A 15 5.17 -22.50 24.95
C LYS A 15 6.10 -21.53 24.21
N PRO A 16 7.21 -21.99 23.61
CA PRO A 16 8.01 -21.10 22.78
C PRO A 16 7.07 -20.49 21.73
N VAL A 17 7.23 -19.18 21.48
CA VAL A 17 6.51 -18.52 20.39
C VAL A 17 6.83 -19.32 19.13
N GLN A 18 5.81 -19.90 18.50
CA GLN A 18 6.02 -20.83 17.40
C GLN A 18 6.38 -20.04 16.13
N THR A 19 7.68 -19.82 15.93
CA THR A 19 8.26 -19.33 14.66
C THR A 19 8.11 -20.34 13.50
N ASN A 20 7.40 -21.46 13.73
CA ASN A 20 7.28 -22.60 12.83
C ASN A 20 5.82 -22.77 12.35
N ASN A 21 5.33 -21.79 11.62
CA ASN A 21 4.20 -21.93 10.69
C ASN A 21 4.63 -21.52 9.26
N ILE A 22 5.88 -21.86 8.87
CA ILE A 22 6.26 -21.84 7.45
C ILE A 22 5.35 -22.85 6.73
N PRO A 23 4.60 -22.46 5.70
CA PRO A 23 3.76 -23.41 4.97
C PRO A 23 4.62 -24.51 4.36
N SER A 24 4.25 -25.78 4.59
CA SER A 24 5.07 -26.94 4.22
C SER A 24 5.28 -27.12 2.71
N ASN A 25 4.45 -26.45 1.91
CA ASN A 25 4.53 -26.30 0.45
C ASN A 25 5.46 -25.16 -0.03
N LEU A 26 6.03 -24.36 0.90
CA LEU A 26 7.02 -23.31 0.65
C LEU A 26 8.40 -23.66 1.22
N SER A 27 8.48 -24.48 2.27
CA SER A 27 9.74 -25.03 2.83
C SER A 27 10.37 -26.16 1.99
N SER A 28 10.14 -26.18 0.69
CA SER A 28 10.83 -27.07 -0.25
C SER A 28 12.17 -26.44 -0.68
N PRO A 29 13.25 -27.21 -0.83
CA PRO A 29 14.51 -26.71 -1.38
C PRO A 29 14.38 -26.39 -2.87
N LEU A 30 15.29 -25.57 -3.39
CA LEU A 30 15.46 -25.33 -4.83
C LEU A 30 16.02 -26.57 -5.53
N VAL A 31 15.62 -26.78 -6.79
CA VAL A 31 16.11 -27.89 -7.64
C VAL A 31 17.34 -27.40 -8.42
N THR A 32 18.19 -28.30 -8.91
CA THR A 32 19.30 -27.94 -9.82
C THR A 32 18.84 -27.53 -11.23
N ASN A 33 17.59 -27.84 -11.60
CA ASN A 33 17.01 -27.51 -12.91
C ASN A 33 16.41 -26.08 -12.89
N LEU A 34 17.01 -25.19 -13.68
CA LEU A 34 16.60 -23.79 -13.77
C LEU A 34 15.17 -23.60 -14.31
N ASP A 35 14.80 -24.36 -15.34
CA ASP A 35 13.49 -24.23 -16.00
C ASP A 35 12.35 -24.74 -15.09
N GLU A 36 12.62 -25.76 -14.27
CA GLU A 36 11.70 -26.27 -13.25
C GLU A 36 11.50 -25.27 -12.10
N ASN A 37 12.59 -24.63 -11.62
CA ASN A 37 12.50 -23.58 -10.61
C ASN A 37 11.66 -22.39 -11.10
N VAL A 38 11.92 -21.92 -12.32
CA VAL A 38 11.18 -20.79 -12.92
C VAL A 38 9.70 -21.14 -13.13
N LYS A 39 9.39 -22.36 -13.59
CA LYS A 39 8.01 -22.85 -13.72
C LYS A 39 7.30 -22.88 -12.36
N THR A 40 7.98 -23.32 -11.31
CA THR A 40 7.44 -23.39 -9.94
C THR A 40 7.22 -22.01 -9.31
N VAL A 41 8.13 -21.06 -9.53
CA VAL A 41 7.95 -19.66 -9.12
C VAL A 41 6.73 -19.04 -9.82
N LYS A 42 6.63 -19.19 -11.15
CA LYS A 42 5.50 -18.69 -11.94
C LYS A 42 4.17 -19.29 -11.50
N SER A 43 4.10 -20.61 -11.29
CA SER A 43 2.84 -21.27 -10.90
C SER A 43 2.39 -20.92 -9.48
N LYS A 44 3.31 -20.79 -8.51
CA LYS A 44 2.95 -20.37 -7.14
C LYS A 44 2.44 -18.94 -7.10
N LEU A 45 3.01 -18.05 -7.90
CA LEU A 45 2.54 -16.67 -8.12
C LEU A 45 1.40 -16.55 -9.16
N GLY A 46 0.76 -17.65 -9.59
CA GLY A 46 -0.40 -17.58 -10.51
C GLY A 46 -0.13 -17.04 -11.91
N ASN A 47 1.14 -16.97 -12.34
CA ASN A 47 1.62 -16.24 -13.52
C ASN A 47 1.37 -14.71 -13.46
N SER A 48 1.42 -14.13 -12.25
CA SER A 48 1.17 -12.71 -11.99
C SER A 48 1.90 -11.75 -12.92
N SER A 49 1.20 -10.72 -13.43
CA SER A 49 1.67 -9.80 -14.48
C SER A 49 2.82 -8.87 -14.08
N ASP A 50 3.14 -8.81 -12.78
CA ASP A 50 4.22 -8.03 -12.18
C ASP A 50 5.50 -8.84 -11.95
N LEU A 51 5.50 -10.16 -12.17
CA LEU A 51 6.71 -10.99 -12.10
C LEU A 51 7.50 -10.90 -13.41
N VAL A 52 8.65 -10.22 -13.39
CA VAL A 52 9.57 -10.18 -14.53
C VAL A 52 10.57 -11.33 -14.44
N THR A 53 10.71 -12.09 -15.53
CA THR A 53 11.69 -13.18 -15.65
C THR A 53 12.58 -12.96 -16.88
N ARG A 54 13.86 -12.64 -16.68
CA ARG A 54 14.83 -12.42 -17.76
C ARG A 54 15.86 -13.56 -17.79
N SER A 55 15.92 -14.29 -18.90
CA SER A 55 16.97 -15.30 -19.12
C SER A 55 18.23 -14.67 -19.70
N ILE A 56 19.39 -14.99 -19.14
CA ILE A 56 20.71 -14.54 -19.59
C ILE A 56 21.67 -15.73 -19.73
N LYS A 57 22.82 -15.48 -20.36
CA LYS A 57 23.97 -16.39 -20.45
C LYS A 57 25.19 -15.70 -19.87
N ILE A 58 25.88 -16.37 -18.94
CA ILE A 58 27.03 -15.85 -18.21
C ILE A 58 28.28 -16.64 -18.61
N GLY A 59 29.39 -15.95 -18.87
CA GLY A 59 30.61 -16.55 -19.43
C GLY A 59 30.67 -16.48 -20.96
N LYS A 60 31.87 -16.63 -21.51
CA LYS A 60 32.18 -16.50 -22.95
C LYS A 60 32.58 -17.86 -23.56
N ASN A 61 33.36 -18.66 -22.84
CA ASN A 61 33.90 -19.93 -23.32
C ASN A 61 32.97 -21.12 -23.00
N GLN A 62 32.27 -21.08 -21.86
CA GLN A 62 31.19 -21.99 -21.50
C GLN A 62 30.01 -21.18 -20.94
N PRO A 63 29.02 -20.80 -21.77
CA PRO A 63 27.95 -19.90 -21.35
C PRO A 63 26.91 -20.60 -20.46
N VAL A 64 27.03 -20.43 -19.14
CA VAL A 64 26.08 -20.96 -18.14
C VAL A 64 24.76 -20.19 -18.26
N ARG A 65 23.62 -20.89 -18.24
CA ARG A 65 22.29 -20.26 -18.23
C ARG A 65 22.00 -19.73 -16.83
N ALA A 66 21.44 -18.52 -16.75
CA ALA A 66 20.89 -17.98 -15.51
C ALA A 66 19.57 -17.25 -15.80
N VAL A 67 18.68 -17.20 -14.81
CA VAL A 67 17.43 -16.42 -14.88
C VAL A 67 17.39 -15.44 -13.71
N ILE A 68 17.07 -14.20 -14.06
CA ILE A 68 16.88 -13.09 -13.13
C ILE A 68 15.37 -12.91 -12.92
N LEU A 69 14.96 -12.92 -11.66
CA LEU A 69 13.58 -12.79 -11.20
C LEU A 69 13.46 -11.52 -10.36
N TYR A 70 12.52 -10.64 -10.68
CA TYR A 70 12.19 -9.47 -9.85
C TYR A 70 10.73 -9.06 -10.03
N MET A 71 10.19 -8.33 -9.04
CA MET A 71 8.83 -7.78 -9.10
C MET A 71 8.87 -6.35 -9.66
N ASP A 72 8.12 -6.10 -10.74
CA ASP A 72 8.00 -4.77 -11.35
C ASP A 72 7.39 -3.78 -10.34
N GLY A 73 7.92 -2.56 -10.30
CA GLY A 73 7.50 -1.46 -9.42
C GLY A 73 7.88 -1.60 -7.93
N LEU A 74 8.46 -2.74 -7.52
CA LEU A 74 9.13 -2.88 -6.22
C LEU A 74 10.67 -2.81 -6.29
N ALA A 75 11.25 -3.08 -7.46
CA ALA A 75 12.69 -3.14 -7.67
C ALA A 75 13.18 -2.09 -8.68
N ASP A 76 14.37 -1.53 -8.44
CA ASP A 76 14.96 -0.47 -9.28
C ASP A 76 15.43 -1.04 -10.62
N LYS A 77 14.63 -0.82 -11.66
CA LYS A 77 14.92 -1.24 -13.04
C LYS A 77 16.25 -0.73 -13.58
N LYS A 78 16.70 0.46 -13.15
CA LYS A 78 17.98 1.03 -13.60
C LYS A 78 19.12 0.30 -12.92
N PHE A 79 19.09 0.17 -11.60
CA PHE A 79 20.09 -0.58 -10.85
C PHE A 79 20.22 -2.03 -11.36
N ILE A 80 19.10 -2.71 -11.61
CA ILE A 80 19.09 -4.06 -12.21
C ILE A 80 19.74 -4.07 -13.59
N GLN A 81 19.41 -3.10 -14.46
CA GLN A 81 19.96 -3.05 -15.81
C GLN A 81 21.47 -2.73 -15.80
N ASP A 82 21.90 -1.80 -14.95
CA ASP A 82 23.30 -1.42 -14.77
C ASP A 82 24.09 -2.63 -14.23
N PHE A 83 23.62 -3.30 -13.16
CA PHE A 83 24.23 -4.51 -12.59
C PHE A 83 24.33 -5.67 -13.60
N ILE A 84 23.29 -5.91 -14.40
CA ILE A 84 23.33 -6.92 -15.48
C ILE A 84 24.41 -6.57 -16.52
N THR A 85 24.58 -5.28 -16.83
CA THR A 85 25.45 -4.84 -17.92
C THR A 85 26.91 -4.78 -17.48
N GLU A 86 27.18 -4.26 -16.29
CA GLU A 86 28.52 -4.11 -15.72
C GLU A 86 28.99 -5.42 -15.08
N THR A 87 28.39 -5.82 -13.95
CA THR A 87 28.86 -6.97 -13.17
C THR A 87 28.68 -8.31 -13.90
N LEU A 88 27.52 -8.58 -14.51
CA LEU A 88 27.25 -9.89 -15.13
C LEU A 88 27.76 -10.00 -16.58
N MET A 89 27.82 -8.91 -17.34
CA MET A 89 28.20 -8.93 -18.76
C MET A 89 29.59 -8.36 -19.09
N LEU A 90 30.22 -7.56 -18.22
CA LEU A 90 31.58 -7.05 -18.47
C LEU A 90 32.61 -7.70 -17.53
N ASP A 91 32.45 -7.60 -16.21
CA ASP A 91 33.48 -8.06 -15.25
C ASP A 91 33.78 -9.56 -15.34
N ILE A 92 32.78 -10.38 -15.66
CA ILE A 92 32.96 -11.83 -15.80
C ILE A 92 33.71 -12.18 -17.09
N ARG A 93 33.51 -11.44 -18.19
CA ARG A 93 34.19 -11.69 -19.47
C ARG A 93 35.71 -11.52 -19.38
N ILE A 94 36.19 -10.71 -18.42
CA ILE A 94 37.62 -10.48 -18.18
C ILE A 94 38.29 -11.76 -17.64
N THR A 95 37.56 -12.61 -16.92
CA THR A 95 38.10 -13.81 -16.23
C THR A 95 38.11 -15.09 -17.07
N ASP A 96 37.49 -15.10 -18.25
CA ASP A 96 37.53 -16.25 -19.18
C ASP A 96 38.83 -16.30 -20.02
N LEU A 97 39.79 -15.42 -19.74
CA LEU A 97 41.14 -15.42 -20.31
C LEU A 97 42.16 -15.67 -19.20
N GLY A 98 43.01 -16.68 -19.39
CA GLY A 98 43.90 -17.18 -18.34
C GLY A 98 45.19 -16.38 -18.18
N GLU A 99 45.24 -15.45 -17.23
CA GLU A 99 46.50 -14.87 -16.73
C GLU A 99 47.02 -15.55 -15.44
N GLY A 100 46.71 -16.84 -15.28
CA GLY A 100 47.15 -17.67 -14.14
C GLY A 100 48.54 -18.30 -14.28
N GLN A 101 49.26 -18.10 -15.39
CA GLN A 101 50.55 -18.77 -15.66
C GLN A 101 51.69 -17.82 -16.08
N THR A 102 51.40 -16.69 -16.73
CA THR A 102 52.43 -15.83 -17.38
C THR A 102 53.29 -15.02 -16.40
N ILE A 103 52.84 -14.84 -15.15
CA ILE A 103 53.55 -14.00 -14.16
C ILE A 103 54.75 -14.75 -13.54
N SER A 104 54.65 -16.07 -13.36
CA SER A 104 55.72 -16.86 -12.71
C SER A 104 56.96 -17.08 -13.59
N GLN A 105 56.83 -16.94 -14.92
CA GLN A 105 57.95 -17.05 -15.87
C GLN A 105 58.64 -15.70 -16.09
N LYS A 106 57.88 -14.60 -16.24
CA LYS A 106 58.47 -13.25 -16.40
C LYS A 106 59.22 -12.77 -15.16
N GLN A 107 58.99 -13.35 -13.98
CA GLN A 107 59.79 -13.10 -12.78
C GLN A 107 61.06 -13.97 -12.68
N SER A 108 61.16 -15.10 -13.39
CA SER A 108 62.40 -15.90 -13.45
C SER A 108 63.39 -15.32 -14.47
N GLU A 109 62.92 -14.98 -15.68
CA GLU A 109 63.73 -14.34 -16.74
C GLU A 109 64.34 -12.98 -16.28
N ALA A 110 63.66 -12.28 -15.38
CA ALA A 110 64.12 -11.00 -14.82
C ALA A 110 65.26 -11.12 -13.78
N ILE A 111 65.63 -12.34 -13.37
CA ILE A 111 66.67 -12.60 -12.35
C ILE A 111 68.01 -12.97 -12.99
N GLU A 112 68.03 -13.77 -14.07
CA GLU A 112 69.28 -14.14 -14.76
C GLU A 112 69.94 -12.94 -15.46
N THR A 113 69.14 -12.05 -16.06
CA THR A 113 69.62 -10.87 -16.79
C THR A 113 70.31 -9.81 -15.90
N LYS A 114 70.42 -10.03 -14.57
CA LYS A 114 71.10 -9.13 -13.63
C LYS A 114 72.48 -9.60 -13.14
N GLN A 115 72.99 -10.75 -13.62
CA GLN A 115 74.34 -11.22 -13.26
C GLN A 115 75.41 -11.00 -14.35
N THR A 116 75.06 -10.39 -15.50
CA THR A 116 75.97 -10.30 -16.66
C THR A 116 76.20 -8.87 -17.17
N GLN A 117 76.23 -7.87 -16.29
CA GLN A 117 76.68 -6.51 -16.64
C GLN A 117 77.19 -5.72 -15.42
N SER A 118 78.33 -6.13 -14.85
CA SER A 118 78.99 -5.44 -13.75
C SER A 118 80.53 -5.45 -13.85
N GLN A 119 81.06 -4.91 -14.95
CA GLN A 119 82.50 -4.63 -15.12
C GLN A 119 82.68 -3.44 -16.07
N GLY A 120 83.54 -2.48 -15.67
CA GLY A 120 83.88 -1.29 -16.44
C GLY A 120 82.90 -0.11 -16.31
N SER A 121 83.24 1.13 -15.95
CA SER A 121 84.29 1.78 -15.14
C SER A 121 84.43 3.22 -15.66
N GLU A 122 84.00 4.22 -14.86
CA GLU A 122 84.45 5.63 -14.92
C GLU A 122 84.11 6.41 -16.24
N THR A 123 83.99 7.74 -16.28
CA THR A 123 84.56 8.79 -15.41
C THR A 123 83.71 10.09 -15.40
N LYS A 124 83.66 10.77 -14.24
CA LYS A 124 83.56 12.24 -13.97
C LYS A 124 82.67 13.23 -14.78
N ASN A 125 82.12 14.15 -13.96
CA ASN A 125 81.94 15.61 -14.15
C ASN A 125 80.64 16.20 -14.74
N GLN A 126 79.81 16.68 -13.80
CA GLN A 126 79.36 18.09 -13.63
C GLN A 126 78.34 18.77 -14.57
N ASP A 127 77.28 19.25 -13.87
CA ASP A 127 76.65 20.57 -13.93
C ASP A 127 75.49 20.92 -14.88
N GLU A 128 74.65 21.80 -14.31
CA GLU A 128 73.57 22.64 -14.83
C GLU A 128 72.22 22.06 -15.34
N THR A 129 71.16 22.68 -14.80
CA THR A 129 69.74 22.58 -15.12
C THR A 129 69.31 23.82 -15.94
N PRO A 130 68.04 23.94 -16.40
CA PRO A 130 67.13 22.97 -17.03
C PRO A 130 66.52 23.51 -18.34
N SER A 131 65.76 22.71 -19.10
CA SER A 131 64.75 23.25 -20.05
C SER A 131 63.62 22.25 -20.38
N ASN A 132 62.56 22.74 -21.03
CA ASN A 132 61.24 22.10 -21.14
C ASN A 132 60.96 21.45 -22.51
N ALA A 133 60.25 20.30 -22.48
CA ALA A 133 59.31 19.79 -23.49
C ALA A 133 58.74 18.44 -22.98
N ASP A 134 57.46 18.09 -23.12
CA ASP A 134 56.28 18.84 -23.59
C ASP A 134 54.98 18.18 -23.06
N GLN A 135 53.85 18.83 -23.30
CA GLN A 135 52.48 18.31 -23.36
C GLN A 135 51.75 17.81 -22.08
N ALA A 136 50.57 18.42 -21.93
CA ALA A 136 49.46 18.17 -21.01
C ALA A 136 48.86 16.73 -21.10
N LYS A 137 47.88 16.29 -20.30
CA LYS A 137 46.79 17.06 -19.67
C LYS A 137 46.05 16.29 -18.57
N LYS A 138 45.77 16.93 -17.43
CA LYS A 138 44.61 16.64 -16.55
C LYS A 138 44.37 17.82 -15.61
N GLU A 139 43.10 18.24 -15.49
CA GLU A 139 42.69 19.38 -14.67
C GLU A 139 42.24 18.93 -13.27
N GLN A 140 42.39 19.79 -12.27
CA GLN A 140 41.77 19.58 -10.95
C GLN A 140 41.45 20.93 -10.26
N THR A 141 40.22 21.03 -9.72
CA THR A 141 39.74 21.98 -8.70
C THR A 141 39.80 23.51 -8.93
N LYS A 142 38.60 24.10 -9.06
CA LYS A 142 38.06 25.29 -8.35
C LYS A 142 39.03 26.40 -7.84
N SER A 143 38.78 27.65 -8.27
CA SER A 143 38.28 28.73 -7.39
C SER A 143 37.87 30.02 -8.13
N ASP A 144 36.68 30.54 -7.76
CA ASP A 144 36.30 31.96 -7.54
C ASP A 144 36.31 33.08 -8.63
N GLN A 145 35.41 34.04 -8.36
CA GLN A 145 35.29 35.44 -8.83
C GLN A 145 34.78 35.82 -10.25
N ASN A 146 33.47 36.11 -10.29
CA ASN A 146 32.85 37.36 -10.82
C ASN A 146 33.60 38.20 -11.88
N SER A 147 33.02 38.35 -13.08
CA SER A 147 32.12 39.49 -13.41
C SER A 147 31.68 39.51 -14.89
N GLN A 148 30.44 39.98 -15.16
CA GLN A 148 29.97 40.72 -16.36
C GLN A 148 30.40 40.20 -17.77
N ASN A 149 29.53 39.85 -18.73
CA ASN A 149 28.29 40.52 -19.15
C ASN A 149 27.60 39.78 -20.33
N ASN A 150 26.47 40.32 -20.79
CA ASN A 150 25.80 40.11 -22.09
C ASN A 150 25.05 38.78 -22.37
N THR A 151 23.75 38.82 -22.06
CA THR A 151 22.67 38.84 -23.07
C THR A 151 22.71 37.86 -24.24
N TYR A 152 21.75 36.94 -24.27
CA TYR A 152 20.91 36.69 -25.46
C TYR A 152 19.43 36.51 -25.08
N GLN A 153 18.55 36.75 -26.04
CA GLN A 153 17.10 36.81 -25.84
C GLN A 153 16.45 35.41 -25.87
N ALA A 154 15.36 35.24 -25.12
CA ALA A 154 14.38 34.17 -25.33
C ALA A 154 13.06 34.79 -25.81
N ILE A 155 12.46 34.21 -26.85
CA ILE A 155 11.27 34.75 -27.52
C ILE A 155 10.02 34.09 -26.95
N GLN A 156 8.96 34.88 -26.71
CA GLN A 156 7.59 34.39 -26.61
C GLN A 156 6.74 35.03 -27.73
N PRO A 157 5.87 34.26 -28.41
CA PRO A 157 4.84 34.82 -29.28
C PRO A 157 3.71 35.44 -28.45
N ALA A 158 2.98 36.41 -29.02
CA ALA A 158 1.94 37.15 -28.32
C ALA A 158 0.62 37.17 -29.09
N SER A 159 -0.49 37.11 -28.34
CA SER A 159 -1.84 37.48 -28.80
C SER A 159 -2.72 37.84 -27.60
N SER A 160 -3.47 38.94 -27.51
CA SER A 160 -3.43 40.29 -28.11
C SER A 160 -4.80 40.93 -27.82
N ASN A 161 -4.86 41.99 -27.00
CA ASN A 161 -5.99 42.92 -26.84
C ASN A 161 -7.29 42.32 -26.21
N THR A 162 -8.15 43.05 -25.49
CA THR A 162 -8.30 44.50 -25.16
C THR A 162 -8.91 44.60 -23.73
N SER A 163 -9.20 45.71 -23.03
CA SER A 163 -9.21 47.16 -23.31
C SER A 163 -9.07 48.01 -22.02
N ASN A 164 -8.88 49.33 -22.19
CA ASN A 164 -8.75 50.33 -21.12
C ASN A 164 -9.98 50.53 -20.21
N GLN A 165 -9.77 50.89 -18.93
CA GLN A 165 -10.10 52.26 -18.44
C GLN A 165 -9.58 52.68 -17.03
N LYS A 166 -9.08 53.93 -16.97
CA LYS A 166 -9.14 54.93 -15.86
C LYS A 166 -8.51 54.66 -14.46
N LYS A 167 -7.28 55.17 -14.31
CA LYS A 167 -6.73 56.02 -13.21
C LYS A 167 -7.56 56.20 -11.91
N LYS A 168 -6.91 56.00 -10.73
CA LYS A 168 -6.79 57.05 -9.67
C LYS A 168 -5.76 56.77 -8.53
N THR A 169 -4.67 57.54 -8.56
CA THR A 169 -4.00 58.27 -7.43
C THR A 169 -3.54 57.61 -6.10
N ARG A 170 -2.24 57.85 -5.82
CA ARG A 170 -1.57 58.25 -4.54
C ARG A 170 -0.81 57.19 -3.70
N LYS A 171 0.08 57.72 -2.83
CA LYS A 171 1.31 57.10 -2.27
C LYS A 171 1.12 56.55 -0.84
N PRO A 172 1.98 55.61 -0.38
CA PRO A 172 1.93 55.01 0.95
C PRO A 172 2.58 55.87 2.06
N ILE A 173 2.26 55.57 3.32
CA ILE A 173 2.87 56.16 4.54
C ILE A 173 3.30 55.01 5.48
N LYS A 174 4.46 55.15 6.13
CA LYS A 174 4.96 54.26 7.20
C LYS A 174 4.53 54.79 8.58
N LEU A 175 4.35 53.90 9.57
CA LEU A 175 4.49 54.27 10.98
C LEU A 175 5.11 53.13 11.81
N LYS A 176 5.67 53.46 12.98
CA LYS A 176 6.38 52.56 13.90
C LYS A 176 5.57 52.25 15.17
N GLN A 177 5.91 51.11 15.77
CA GLN A 177 5.90 50.72 17.20
C GLN A 177 5.41 51.74 18.27
N LEU A 178 4.71 51.22 19.28
CA LEU A 178 4.93 51.59 20.70
C LEU A 178 4.49 50.45 21.66
N LYS A 179 4.79 50.56 22.97
CA LYS A 179 4.69 49.48 24.00
C LYS A 179 4.08 49.98 25.33
N HIS A 180 3.34 49.11 26.03
CA HIS A 180 3.02 49.04 27.48
C HIS A 180 2.46 47.62 27.77
N LYS A 181 2.56 46.88 28.89
CA LYS A 181 3.19 46.97 30.24
C LYS A 181 2.63 48.02 31.23
N LYS A 182 2.34 47.71 32.51
CA LYS A 182 2.38 46.42 33.27
C LYS A 182 0.94 45.81 33.29
N SER A 183 0.35 45.11 34.28
CA SER A 183 0.72 44.54 35.61
C SER A 183 -0.39 43.56 36.07
N SER A 184 -0.29 42.67 37.06
CA SER A 184 0.82 41.90 37.69
C SER A 184 0.25 41.08 38.87
N ASN A 185 0.57 39.80 39.04
CA ASN A 185 0.51 39.14 40.37
C ASN A 185 1.50 37.96 40.52
N LYS A 186 1.73 37.48 41.75
CA LYS A 186 2.91 36.68 42.14
C LYS A 186 2.61 35.72 43.31
N GLN A 187 2.89 34.42 43.14
CA GLN A 187 3.04 33.48 44.26
C GLN A 187 4.04 32.35 43.95
N GLN A 188 4.45 31.59 44.98
CA GLN A 188 5.88 31.33 45.17
C GLN A 188 6.23 30.09 46.04
N SER A 189 6.47 28.91 45.44
CA SER A 189 7.13 27.72 46.07
C SER A 189 7.77 26.86 44.97
N SER A 190 9.00 26.29 45.03
CA SER A 190 9.69 25.48 46.06
C SER A 190 8.97 24.14 46.32
N GLU A 191 9.58 22.95 46.30
CA GLU A 191 10.99 22.50 46.34
C GLU A 191 11.18 21.32 45.32
N SER A 192 12.28 20.55 45.17
CA SER A 192 13.59 20.42 45.84
C SER A 192 14.64 19.88 44.83
N SER A 193 15.93 19.88 45.16
CA SER A 193 16.98 19.20 44.35
C SER A 193 18.23 18.88 45.18
N GLU A 194 18.43 17.60 45.49
CA GLU A 194 19.66 17.01 46.07
C GLU A 194 19.58 15.47 45.88
N SER A 195 20.67 14.70 45.87
CA SER A 195 22.09 15.00 46.14
C SER A 195 23.04 14.23 45.21
N THR A 196 24.34 14.55 45.25
CA THR A 196 25.38 13.93 44.39
C THR A 196 26.46 13.24 45.22
N ILE A 197 26.61 11.92 45.05
CA ILE A 197 27.79 11.12 45.43
C ILE A 197 27.94 10.01 44.35
N GLY A 198 29.11 9.66 43.82
CA GLY A 198 30.44 10.25 43.98
C GLY A 198 31.54 9.19 43.80
N SER A 199 32.56 9.48 42.97
CA SER A 199 33.73 8.63 42.65
C SER A 199 33.46 7.37 41.79
N LYS A 200 34.40 6.81 41.01
CA LYS A 200 35.66 7.32 40.41
C LYS A 200 36.03 6.41 39.21
N GLN A 201 36.81 6.89 38.24
CA GLN A 201 37.32 6.09 37.11
C GLN A 201 38.78 5.65 37.33
N SER A 202 39.13 4.45 36.83
CA SER A 202 40.48 4.00 36.41
C SER A 202 41.55 3.88 37.53
N ASN A 203 42.70 3.21 37.36
CA ASN A 203 43.33 2.64 36.16
C ASN A 203 44.36 1.53 36.53
N GLN A 204 44.82 0.72 35.55
CA GLN A 204 46.08 -0.07 35.57
C GLN A 204 46.23 -1.21 36.64
N ALA A 205 47.12 -2.22 36.53
CA ALA A 205 47.88 -2.84 35.41
C ALA A 205 48.35 -4.27 35.83
N GLU A 206 49.49 -4.75 35.31
CA GLU A 206 50.19 -6.04 35.58
C GLU A 206 49.63 -7.34 34.97
N SER A 207 50.44 -8.40 34.91
CA SER A 207 51.34 -8.74 33.78
C SER A 207 52.10 -10.07 34.00
N GLY A 208 52.14 -10.96 32.99
CA GLY A 208 53.00 -12.16 32.97
C GLY A 208 52.58 -13.31 33.92
N THR A 209 53.18 -14.51 33.88
CA THR A 209 54.07 -15.12 32.86
C THR A 209 54.07 -16.66 33.01
N ASN A 210 54.33 -17.40 31.91
CA ASN A 210 54.70 -18.83 31.88
C ASN A 210 53.61 -19.84 32.37
N GLU A 211 53.70 -21.16 32.15
CA GLU A 211 54.82 -22.02 31.72
C GLU A 211 54.38 -23.18 30.78
N LYS A 212 55.34 -23.96 30.25
CA LYS A 212 55.13 -25.13 29.37
C LYS A 212 55.32 -26.46 30.12
N ASN A 213 54.59 -27.51 29.71
CA ASN A 213 55.10 -28.85 29.36
C ASN A 213 53.92 -29.75 28.86
N GLN A 214 54.03 -30.66 27.89
CA GLN A 214 54.94 -31.83 27.68
C GLN A 214 54.69 -32.99 28.68
N THR A 215 54.51 -34.27 28.29
CA THR A 215 54.41 -34.89 26.93
C THR A 215 53.67 -36.25 26.99
N SER A 216 53.14 -36.70 25.83
CA SER A 216 53.05 -38.10 25.34
C SER A 216 52.49 -39.25 26.20
N LYS A 217 51.66 -40.09 25.55
CA LYS A 217 51.81 -41.55 25.61
C LYS A 217 51.63 -42.17 24.21
N GLN A 218 52.26 -43.30 23.95
CA GLN A 218 52.54 -43.83 22.61
C GLN A 218 52.52 -45.36 22.60
N LEU A 219 51.89 -45.96 21.59
CA LEU A 219 52.10 -47.31 21.04
C LEU A 219 51.63 -47.25 19.56
N SER A 220 52.33 -47.75 18.53
CA SER A 220 53.00 -49.06 18.32
C SER A 220 51.98 -50.20 18.16
N ILE A 221 51.98 -51.06 17.15
CA ILE A 221 52.84 -51.37 15.98
C ILE A 221 51.86 -51.89 14.87
N GLU A 222 52.09 -51.80 13.55
CA GLU A 222 52.90 -52.74 12.76
C GLU A 222 53.01 -52.33 11.29
N GLN A 223 54.06 -52.77 10.59
CA GLN A 223 54.19 -52.67 9.14
C GLN A 223 54.23 -54.08 8.53
N SER A 224 53.50 -54.29 7.43
CA SER A 224 53.81 -55.34 6.47
C SER A 224 53.76 -54.75 5.06
N SER A 225 54.78 -55.03 4.26
CA SER A 225 54.96 -54.47 2.92
C SER A 225 54.90 -55.59 1.88
N SER A 226 54.16 -55.35 0.80
CA SER A 226 54.27 -56.11 -0.44
C SER A 226 54.12 -55.15 -1.61
N GLN A 227 54.98 -55.29 -2.61
CA GLN A 227 55.13 -54.33 -3.71
C GLN A 227 54.29 -54.74 -4.93
N SER A 228 53.60 -53.79 -5.54
CA SER A 228 53.17 -53.86 -6.94
C SER A 228 53.17 -52.45 -7.56
N SER A 229 53.29 -52.36 -8.89
CA SER A 229 53.88 -51.20 -9.56
C SER A 229 52.92 -50.00 -9.76
N PRO A 230 53.38 -48.75 -9.59
CA PRO A 230 52.56 -47.55 -9.75
C PRO A 230 52.56 -47.02 -11.19
N SER A 231 51.58 -47.42 -12.02
CA SER A 231 51.44 -46.86 -13.37
C SER A 231 50.01 -46.66 -13.89
N THR A 232 48.96 -47.04 -13.14
CA THR A 232 47.56 -47.02 -13.65
C THR A 232 46.59 -46.15 -12.83
N GLN A 233 46.95 -45.69 -11.62
CA GLN A 233 46.04 -44.94 -10.74
C GLN A 233 46.09 -43.40 -10.93
N SER A 234 47.09 -42.87 -11.62
CA SER A 234 47.25 -41.42 -11.86
C SER A 234 46.12 -40.81 -12.71
N ASN A 235 45.58 -41.56 -13.67
CA ASN A 235 44.62 -41.00 -14.63
C ASN A 235 43.18 -40.88 -14.11
N GLN A 236 42.75 -41.73 -13.17
CA GLN A 236 41.42 -41.58 -12.52
C GLN A 236 41.45 -40.50 -11.43
N ALA A 237 42.54 -40.41 -10.65
CA ALA A 237 42.74 -39.32 -9.69
C ALA A 237 42.78 -37.94 -10.38
N ASN A 238 43.36 -37.85 -11.58
CA ASN A 238 43.39 -36.61 -12.36
C ASN A 238 42.03 -36.20 -12.94
N GLN A 239 41.16 -37.13 -13.34
CA GLN A 239 39.81 -36.77 -13.78
C GLN A 239 38.94 -36.24 -12.62
N ALA A 240 39.05 -36.84 -11.42
CA ALA A 240 38.40 -36.31 -10.22
C ALA A 240 38.96 -34.92 -9.82
N ASN A 241 40.29 -34.75 -9.81
CA ASN A 241 40.92 -33.48 -9.45
C ASN A 241 40.74 -32.36 -10.50
N GLN A 242 40.40 -32.68 -11.75
CA GLN A 242 40.05 -31.66 -12.76
C GLN A 242 38.67 -31.05 -12.54
N GLN A 243 37.73 -31.79 -11.93
CA GLN A 243 36.44 -31.22 -11.48
C GLN A 243 36.57 -30.48 -10.14
N ALA A 244 37.51 -30.87 -9.27
CA ALA A 244 37.74 -30.23 -7.97
C ALA A 244 38.63 -28.96 -8.00
N LYS A 245 38.99 -28.43 -9.18
CA LYS A 245 39.84 -27.23 -9.34
C LYS A 245 39.28 -26.12 -10.23
N GLN A 246 37.98 -26.14 -10.52
CA GLN A 246 37.25 -24.90 -10.74
C GLN A 246 36.81 -24.36 -9.37
N GLY A 247 37.16 -23.12 -9.05
CA GLY A 247 36.55 -22.44 -7.90
C GLY A 247 35.05 -22.31 -8.15
N ASP A 248 34.22 -22.57 -7.12
CA ASP A 248 32.76 -22.61 -7.29
C ASP A 248 32.27 -21.35 -8.01
N PHE A 249 31.76 -21.52 -9.23
CA PHE A 249 31.36 -20.42 -10.12
C PHE A 249 30.30 -19.53 -9.47
N PHE A 250 29.44 -20.12 -8.63
CA PHE A 250 28.50 -19.41 -7.77
C PHE A 250 29.19 -18.49 -6.74
N THR A 251 30.28 -18.94 -6.12
CA THR A 251 31.05 -18.16 -5.14
C THR A 251 31.79 -17.01 -5.82
N ILE A 252 32.41 -17.24 -6.98
CA ILE A 252 33.06 -16.18 -7.78
C ILE A 252 32.04 -15.11 -8.19
N LEU A 253 30.82 -15.53 -8.56
CA LEU A 253 29.69 -14.64 -8.83
C LEU A 253 29.26 -13.84 -7.60
N LYS A 254 29.12 -14.50 -6.44
CA LYS A 254 28.74 -13.85 -5.18
C LYS A 254 29.78 -12.81 -4.75
N GLU A 255 31.05 -13.16 -4.76
CA GLU A 255 32.16 -12.28 -4.36
C GLU A 255 32.25 -11.02 -5.24
N ARG A 256 31.92 -11.11 -6.54
CA ARG A 256 31.83 -9.94 -7.44
C ARG A 256 30.48 -9.23 -7.43
N SER A 257 29.42 -9.85 -6.93
CA SER A 257 28.14 -9.18 -6.68
C SER A 257 28.17 -8.32 -5.41
N LEU A 258 29.04 -8.65 -4.44
CA LEU A 258 29.16 -7.96 -3.15
C LEU A 258 29.75 -6.53 -3.26
N THR A 259 30.39 -6.15 -4.37
CA THR A 259 30.91 -4.79 -4.56
C THR A 259 29.85 -3.75 -4.90
N GLY A 260 28.61 -4.14 -5.18
CA GLY A 260 27.51 -3.24 -5.55
C GLY A 260 26.33 -3.15 -4.58
N SER A 261 26.10 -4.16 -3.73
CA SER A 261 24.89 -4.25 -2.89
C SER A 261 25.01 -5.28 -1.76
N GLU A 262 24.02 -5.28 -0.85
CA GLU A 262 23.73 -6.44 0.01
C GLU A 262 23.40 -7.67 -0.87
N VAL A 263 24.00 -8.82 -0.55
CA VAL A 263 23.84 -10.09 -1.29
C VAL A 263 23.71 -11.27 -0.32
N ASP A 264 22.51 -11.84 -0.23
CA ASP A 264 22.21 -13.04 0.56
C ASP A 264 22.09 -14.29 -0.33
N GLU A 265 22.07 -15.47 0.27
CA GLU A 265 21.79 -16.74 -0.41
C GLU A 265 20.38 -17.24 -0.12
N CYS A 266 19.75 -17.87 -1.11
CA CYS A 266 18.49 -18.57 -0.96
C CYS A 266 18.64 -20.03 -1.39
N HIS A 267 18.28 -20.94 -0.49
CA HIS A 267 18.30 -22.40 -0.70
C HIS A 267 16.89 -22.98 -0.83
N ASP A 268 15.88 -22.29 -0.28
CA ASP A 268 14.48 -22.72 -0.23
C ASP A 268 13.55 -21.73 -0.93
N TYR A 269 12.42 -22.23 -1.43
CA TYR A 269 11.40 -21.39 -2.05
C TYR A 269 10.82 -20.34 -1.10
N PHE A 270 10.67 -20.64 0.20
CA PHE A 270 10.19 -19.67 1.20
C PHE A 270 11.06 -18.41 1.23
N THR A 271 12.37 -18.59 1.40
CA THR A 271 13.37 -17.51 1.41
C THR A 271 13.39 -16.75 0.09
N LEU A 272 13.29 -17.46 -1.05
CA LEU A 272 13.16 -16.87 -2.38
C LEU A 272 11.95 -15.93 -2.46
N PHE A 273 10.75 -16.38 -2.08
CA PHE A 273 9.56 -15.52 -2.14
C PHE A 273 9.63 -14.35 -1.15
N GLN A 274 10.22 -14.54 0.03
CA GLN A 274 10.38 -13.47 1.03
C GLN A 274 11.20 -12.29 0.49
N PHE A 275 12.34 -12.56 -0.17
CA PHE A 275 13.16 -11.52 -0.81
C PHE A 275 12.49 -10.95 -2.07
N LEU A 276 11.94 -11.80 -2.94
CA LEU A 276 11.27 -11.37 -4.18
C LEU A 276 10.12 -10.39 -3.91
N LEU A 277 9.26 -10.71 -2.93
CA LEU A 277 8.14 -9.87 -2.50
C LEU A 277 8.58 -8.69 -1.59
N ALA A 278 9.85 -8.64 -1.19
CA ALA A 278 10.45 -7.47 -0.55
C ALA A 278 10.98 -6.42 -1.54
N GLY A 279 11.05 -6.73 -2.84
CA GLY A 279 11.60 -5.87 -3.90
C GLY A 279 13.05 -6.17 -4.26
N ASP A 280 13.58 -7.31 -3.82
CA ASP A 280 14.93 -7.77 -4.15
C ASP A 280 14.95 -8.59 -5.43
N THR A 281 16.07 -8.54 -6.13
CA THR A 281 16.28 -9.28 -7.38
C THR A 281 16.96 -10.60 -7.07
N ILE A 282 16.50 -11.68 -7.70
CA ILE A 282 16.99 -13.03 -7.43
C ILE A 282 17.59 -13.61 -8.70
N ILE A 283 18.81 -14.16 -8.57
CA ILE A 283 19.52 -14.82 -9.65
C ILE A 283 19.59 -16.31 -9.38
N LEU A 284 18.96 -17.08 -10.26
CA LEU A 284 19.02 -18.55 -10.30
C LEU A 284 19.94 -19.00 -11.42
N ILE A 285 20.77 -20.01 -11.18
CA ILE A 285 21.79 -20.50 -12.11
C ILE A 285 21.55 -21.98 -12.41
N ASP A 286 21.69 -22.36 -13.67
CA ASP A 286 21.50 -23.74 -14.12
C ASP A 286 22.55 -24.69 -13.52
N GLY A 287 22.11 -25.84 -13.04
CA GLY A 287 22.94 -26.80 -12.30
C GLY A 287 23.03 -26.55 -10.78
N TYR A 288 22.59 -25.40 -10.27
CA TYR A 288 22.73 -25.03 -8.86
C TYR A 288 21.40 -25.08 -8.09
N ALA A 289 21.34 -25.87 -7.02
CA ALA A 289 20.25 -25.90 -6.03
C ALA A 289 20.32 -24.71 -5.03
N LYS A 290 20.88 -23.59 -5.44
CA LYS A 290 21.04 -22.35 -4.66
C LYS A 290 20.96 -21.15 -5.59
N GLY A 291 20.29 -20.09 -5.16
CA GLY A 291 20.29 -18.77 -5.80
C GLY A 291 20.92 -17.73 -4.88
N PHE A 292 21.28 -16.57 -5.42
CA PHE A 292 21.61 -15.40 -4.60
C PHE A 292 20.63 -14.26 -4.87
N THR A 293 20.41 -13.46 -3.83
CA THR A 293 19.54 -12.29 -3.87
C THR A 293 20.38 -11.02 -3.87
N ILE A 294 19.81 -9.94 -4.40
CA ILE A 294 20.49 -8.66 -4.60
C ILE A 294 19.58 -7.56 -4.06
N GLY A 295 20.11 -6.72 -3.18
CA GLY A 295 19.43 -5.57 -2.57
C GLY A 295 19.03 -4.48 -3.57
N SER A 296 18.02 -4.74 -4.40
CA SER A 296 17.59 -3.89 -5.53
C SER A 296 16.33 -3.05 -5.25
N LYS A 297 15.96 -2.86 -3.99
CA LYS A 297 14.67 -2.27 -3.59
C LYS A 297 14.50 -0.86 -4.16
N GLY A 298 13.52 -0.68 -5.05
CA GLY A 298 13.33 0.54 -5.83
C GLY A 298 11.87 0.83 -6.10
N PHE A 299 11.26 1.62 -5.22
CA PHE A 299 9.90 2.14 -5.42
C PHE A 299 9.91 3.29 -6.42
N GLU A 300 8.88 3.39 -7.27
CA GLU A 300 8.69 4.59 -8.10
C GLU A 300 8.59 5.84 -7.20
N LYS A 301 9.47 6.83 -7.45
CA LYS A 301 9.57 8.06 -6.65
C LYS A 301 8.70 9.22 -7.18
N ARG A 302 7.83 8.99 -8.18
CA ARG A 302 6.75 9.94 -8.46
C ARG A 302 5.87 10.01 -7.22
N GLY A 303 5.54 11.23 -6.78
CA GLY A 303 4.88 11.46 -5.50
C GLY A 303 3.54 10.73 -5.46
N VAL A 304 3.40 9.75 -4.58
CA VAL A 304 2.10 9.10 -4.36
C VAL A 304 1.22 10.11 -3.63
N GLU A 305 0.21 10.61 -4.33
CA GLU A 305 -0.59 11.74 -3.86
C GLU A 305 -1.50 11.38 -2.69
N GLU A 306 -2.01 12.39 -1.98
CA GLU A 306 -2.95 12.16 -0.89
C GLU A 306 -4.37 11.98 -1.44
N SER A 307 -5.04 10.92 -0.95
CA SER A 307 -6.46 10.60 -1.16
C SER A 307 -7.35 11.84 -1.29
N SER A 308 -7.91 12.06 -2.47
CA SER A 308 -8.51 13.34 -2.87
C SER A 308 -9.98 13.47 -2.47
N SER A 309 -10.72 12.35 -2.49
CA SER A 309 -12.14 12.26 -2.15
C SER A 309 -12.37 11.79 -0.71
N THR A 310 -11.42 11.06 -0.10
CA THR A 310 -11.54 10.49 1.25
C THR A 310 -10.48 11.00 2.24
N THR A 311 -10.66 12.23 2.74
CA THR A 311 -9.78 12.83 3.76
C THR A 311 -9.85 12.08 5.09
N VAL A 312 -8.74 11.46 5.53
CA VAL A 312 -8.63 10.82 6.85
C VAL A 312 -7.99 11.72 7.91
N ILE A 313 -8.47 11.60 9.15
CA ILE A 313 -7.81 12.19 10.32
C ILE A 313 -6.68 11.27 10.78
N ARG A 314 -6.85 9.94 10.63
CA ARG A 314 -5.89 8.93 11.04
C ARG A 314 -5.85 7.76 10.06
N GLY A 315 -4.69 7.48 9.48
CA GLY A 315 -4.43 6.32 8.62
C GLY A 315 -3.28 6.56 7.65
N PRO A 316 -3.00 5.60 6.75
CA PRO A 316 -2.26 5.86 5.51
C PRO A 316 -2.92 6.99 4.70
N LYS A 317 -2.10 7.81 4.05
CA LYS A 317 -2.52 8.93 3.20
C LYS A 317 -2.36 8.65 1.71
N ASP A 318 -1.50 7.69 1.35
CA ASP A 318 -1.13 7.38 -0.03
C ASP A 318 -2.32 6.78 -0.80
N GLY A 319 -2.80 7.50 -1.81
CA GLY A 319 -3.83 7.03 -2.73
C GLY A 319 -3.28 6.20 -3.89
N PHE A 320 -4.17 5.68 -4.73
CA PHE A 320 -3.84 5.23 -6.09
C PHE A 320 -3.65 6.43 -7.03
N SER A 321 -2.96 6.21 -8.15
CA SER A 321 -2.81 7.17 -9.26
C SER A 321 -3.40 6.59 -10.56
N GLU A 322 -3.28 7.30 -11.67
CA GLU A 322 -3.80 6.86 -12.98
C GLU A 322 -2.99 5.69 -13.58
N THR A 323 -1.84 5.32 -13.02
CA THR A 323 -0.94 4.31 -13.60
C THR A 323 -1.12 2.93 -12.96
N LEU A 324 -1.67 1.96 -13.71
CA LEU A 324 -1.98 0.60 -13.27
C LEU A 324 -0.78 -0.12 -12.63
N ARG A 325 0.43 0.04 -13.19
CA ARG A 325 1.64 -0.59 -12.64
C ARG A 325 2.03 -0.01 -11.28
N THR A 326 1.93 1.30 -11.10
CA THR A 326 2.14 1.97 -9.80
C THR A 326 1.10 1.48 -8.78
N ASN A 327 -0.16 1.35 -9.20
CA ASN A 327 -1.25 0.88 -8.32
C ASN A 327 -1.07 -0.59 -7.88
N THR A 328 -0.75 -1.51 -8.80
CA THR A 328 -0.44 -2.91 -8.44
C THR A 328 0.73 -3.01 -7.46
N SER A 329 1.72 -2.12 -7.60
CA SER A 329 2.87 -2.01 -6.68
C SER A 329 2.47 -1.52 -5.29
N LEU A 330 1.52 -0.59 -5.17
CA LEU A 330 1.00 -0.10 -3.88
C LEU A 330 0.26 -1.19 -3.09
N ILE A 331 -0.38 -2.13 -3.79
CA ILE A 331 -0.99 -3.34 -3.20
C ILE A 331 0.12 -4.33 -2.82
N ARG A 332 1.02 -4.70 -3.75
CA ARG A 332 2.08 -5.70 -3.51
C ARG A 332 3.04 -5.28 -2.38
N ARG A 333 3.31 -3.98 -2.23
CA ARG A 333 4.12 -3.42 -1.11
C ARG A 333 3.49 -3.70 0.26
N ARG A 334 2.16 -3.78 0.33
CA ARG A 334 1.36 -4.07 1.55
C ARG A 334 1.13 -5.58 1.75
N LEU A 335 0.79 -6.29 0.67
CA LEU A 335 0.46 -7.72 0.66
C LEU A 335 1.61 -8.54 0.06
N LYS A 336 2.61 -8.83 0.89
CA LYS A 336 3.81 -9.60 0.53
C LYS A 336 3.59 -11.12 0.62
N ASP A 337 2.50 -11.61 0.04
CA ASP A 337 2.14 -13.03 0.04
C ASP A 337 2.11 -13.61 -1.39
N PRO A 338 2.66 -14.82 -1.65
CA PRO A 338 2.63 -15.45 -2.97
C PRO A 338 1.22 -15.76 -3.50
N SER A 339 0.22 -15.88 -2.63
CA SER A 339 -1.18 -16.13 -3.01
C SER A 339 -1.91 -14.90 -3.56
N LEU A 340 -1.33 -13.69 -3.45
CA LEU A 340 -1.84 -12.53 -4.19
C LEU A 340 -1.51 -12.72 -5.68
N TRP A 341 -2.55 -13.00 -6.47
CA TRP A 341 -2.46 -13.19 -7.91
C TRP A 341 -2.98 -11.92 -8.61
N ILE A 342 -2.26 -11.45 -9.64
CA ILE A 342 -2.61 -10.27 -10.44
C ILE A 342 -2.65 -10.67 -11.91
N GLU A 343 -3.86 -10.80 -12.47
CA GLU A 343 -4.07 -11.17 -13.87
C GLU A 343 -4.45 -9.95 -14.71
N ASN A 344 -3.65 -9.64 -15.73
CA ASN A 344 -3.98 -8.59 -16.70
C ASN A 344 -4.85 -9.13 -17.83
N MET A 345 -5.73 -8.27 -18.34
CA MET A 345 -6.52 -8.43 -19.55
C MET A 345 -6.68 -7.07 -20.25
N VAL A 346 -6.98 -7.10 -21.54
CA VAL A 346 -7.16 -5.89 -22.37
C VAL A 346 -8.62 -5.84 -22.81
N ILE A 347 -9.28 -4.69 -22.65
CA ILE A 347 -10.69 -4.49 -23.01
C ILE A 347 -10.84 -3.17 -23.79
N GLY A 348 -11.80 -3.11 -24.71
CA GLY A 348 -12.08 -1.96 -25.56
C GLY A 348 -11.51 -2.12 -26.97
N GLU A 349 -12.36 -1.96 -27.99
CA GLU A 349 -12.01 -2.16 -29.41
C GLU A 349 -10.98 -1.15 -29.92
N LYS A 350 -11.00 0.09 -29.42
CA LYS A 350 -10.20 1.22 -29.93
C LYS A 350 -9.20 1.77 -28.92
N THR A 351 -9.49 1.68 -27.62
CA THR A 351 -8.54 2.10 -26.57
C THR A 351 -7.58 1.00 -26.16
N HIS A 352 -7.98 -0.29 -26.29
CA HIS A 352 -7.20 -1.44 -25.79
C HIS A 352 -6.69 -1.22 -24.35
N THR A 353 -7.61 -0.85 -23.46
CA THR A 353 -7.30 -0.44 -22.09
C THR A 353 -6.86 -1.64 -21.25
N ASP A 354 -5.69 -1.52 -20.62
CA ASP A 354 -5.12 -2.50 -19.69
C ASP A 354 -5.93 -2.52 -18.38
N ILE A 355 -6.35 -3.72 -17.96
CA ILE A 355 -7.11 -3.95 -16.72
C ILE A 355 -6.46 -5.09 -15.93
N ALA A 356 -6.25 -4.88 -14.62
CA ALA A 356 -5.73 -5.90 -13.71
C ALA A 356 -6.81 -6.39 -12.73
N VAL A 357 -6.94 -7.71 -12.60
CA VAL A 357 -7.81 -8.38 -11.64
C VAL A 357 -6.92 -9.00 -10.55
N CYS A 358 -7.00 -8.44 -9.34
CA CYS A 358 -6.22 -8.81 -8.17
C CYS A 358 -7.07 -9.62 -7.17
N TYR A 359 -6.57 -10.74 -6.65
CA TYR A 359 -7.24 -11.50 -5.59
C TYR A 359 -6.28 -12.40 -4.78
N MET A 360 -6.71 -12.77 -3.56
CA MET A 360 -5.97 -13.68 -2.67
C MET A 360 -6.38 -15.14 -2.88
N LYS A 361 -5.62 -15.89 -3.67
CA LYS A 361 -5.90 -17.29 -4.04
C LYS A 361 -5.93 -18.21 -2.81
N GLY A 362 -7.07 -18.82 -2.53
CA GLY A 362 -7.25 -19.67 -1.35
C GLY A 362 -7.89 -18.96 -0.16
N ILE A 363 -8.09 -17.63 -0.23
CA ILE A 363 -9.05 -16.92 0.62
C ILE A 363 -10.36 -16.78 -0.16
N VAL A 364 -10.33 -16.06 -1.30
CA VAL A 364 -11.51 -15.78 -2.14
C VAL A 364 -12.27 -17.03 -2.56
N ASN A 365 -13.60 -16.94 -2.62
CA ASN A 365 -14.43 -17.90 -3.33
C ASN A 365 -14.07 -17.91 -4.84
N ASP A 366 -13.57 -19.04 -5.33
CA ASP A 366 -13.19 -19.21 -6.74
C ASP A 366 -14.37 -18.93 -7.72
N ASP A 367 -15.62 -19.15 -7.32
CA ASP A 367 -16.82 -18.86 -8.14
C ASP A 367 -16.91 -17.36 -8.47
N VAL A 368 -16.64 -16.50 -7.49
CA VAL A 368 -16.68 -15.04 -7.63
C VAL A 368 -15.60 -14.57 -8.61
N VAL A 369 -14.41 -15.18 -8.54
CA VAL A 369 -13.31 -14.91 -9.49
C VAL A 369 -13.71 -15.28 -10.92
N GLN A 370 -14.40 -16.41 -11.12
CA GLN A 370 -14.88 -16.78 -12.46
C GLN A 370 -15.97 -15.84 -12.97
N GLU A 371 -16.93 -15.45 -12.13
CA GLU A 371 -18.00 -14.54 -12.52
C GLU A 371 -17.45 -13.14 -12.88
N VAL A 372 -16.48 -12.61 -12.13
CA VAL A 372 -15.75 -11.37 -12.47
C VAL A 372 -15.04 -11.51 -13.82
N LYS A 373 -14.24 -12.56 -14.02
CA LYS A 373 -13.49 -12.78 -15.26
C LYS A 373 -14.38 -13.04 -16.47
N LYS A 374 -15.56 -13.62 -16.25
CA LYS A 374 -16.58 -13.83 -17.28
C LYS A 374 -17.19 -12.48 -17.68
N ARG A 375 -17.75 -11.73 -16.72
CA ARG A 375 -18.37 -10.42 -17.01
C ARG A 375 -17.43 -9.46 -17.72
N LEU A 376 -16.16 -9.40 -17.30
CA LEU A 376 -15.14 -8.58 -17.98
C LEU A 376 -14.86 -9.03 -19.41
N LYS A 377 -14.90 -10.34 -19.72
CA LYS A 377 -14.75 -10.85 -21.10
C LYS A 377 -15.99 -10.66 -21.96
N ASP A 378 -17.16 -10.60 -21.33
CA ASP A 378 -18.45 -10.35 -22.00
C ASP A 378 -18.66 -8.83 -22.29
N ILE A 379 -17.66 -7.96 -22.05
CA ILE A 379 -17.70 -6.52 -22.38
C ILE A 379 -17.31 -6.27 -23.85
N GLU A 380 -18.30 -5.81 -24.63
CA GLU A 380 -18.11 -5.27 -25.98
C GLU A 380 -18.35 -3.75 -25.94
N ILE A 381 -17.28 -2.95 -26.10
CA ILE A 381 -17.33 -1.48 -26.13
C ILE A 381 -16.18 -0.89 -26.97
N ASP A 382 -16.43 0.22 -27.66
CA ASP A 382 -15.42 1.01 -28.38
C ASP A 382 -14.20 1.37 -27.51
N ALA A 383 -14.46 1.92 -26.32
CA ALA A 383 -13.48 2.66 -25.53
C ALA A 383 -13.82 2.62 -24.03
N ILE A 384 -12.79 2.46 -23.20
CA ILE A 384 -12.89 2.65 -21.74
C ILE A 384 -12.09 3.88 -21.37
N LEU A 385 -12.79 4.89 -20.84
CA LEU A 385 -12.22 6.19 -20.44
C LEU A 385 -12.20 6.40 -18.92
N GLU A 386 -12.99 5.62 -18.18
CA GLU A 386 -13.17 5.77 -16.73
C GLU A 386 -13.61 4.41 -16.13
N SER A 387 -13.31 4.18 -14.85
CA SER A 387 -13.61 2.95 -14.11
C SER A 387 -15.11 2.69 -13.98
N GLY A 388 -15.93 3.73 -13.91
CA GLY A 388 -17.39 3.65 -13.89
C GLY A 388 -18.00 2.99 -15.13
N TYR A 389 -17.32 3.01 -16.30
CA TYR A 389 -17.78 2.27 -17.48
C TYR A 389 -17.70 0.76 -17.22
N ILE A 390 -16.64 0.31 -16.54
CA ILE A 390 -16.52 -1.08 -16.08
C ILE A 390 -17.52 -1.35 -14.95
N GLU A 391 -17.71 -0.42 -13.99
CA GLU A 391 -18.66 -0.55 -12.88
C GLU A 391 -20.10 -0.81 -13.40
N GLU A 392 -20.57 -0.02 -14.37
CA GLU A 392 -21.90 -0.19 -14.99
C GLU A 392 -22.02 -1.50 -15.78
N LEU A 393 -21.03 -1.82 -16.62
CA LEU A 393 -21.09 -2.98 -17.52
C LEU A 393 -20.97 -4.33 -16.80
N ILE A 394 -20.32 -4.41 -15.62
CA ILE A 394 -20.26 -5.64 -14.81
C ILE A 394 -21.39 -5.74 -13.76
N GLN A 395 -22.27 -4.74 -13.63
CA GLN A 395 -23.36 -4.76 -12.65
C GLN A 395 -24.48 -5.74 -13.05
N ASP A 396 -25.24 -6.25 -12.07
CA ASP A 396 -26.45 -7.04 -12.35
C ASP A 396 -27.52 -6.16 -13.03
N LYS A 397 -28.11 -6.64 -14.13
CA LYS A 397 -29.12 -5.92 -14.95
C LYS A 397 -30.44 -5.58 -14.23
N THR A 398 -30.56 -5.88 -12.94
CA THR A 398 -31.67 -5.46 -12.08
C THR A 398 -31.56 -3.97 -11.78
N TYR A 399 -32.47 -3.17 -12.34
CA TYR A 399 -32.58 -1.74 -12.04
C TYR A 399 -32.66 -1.50 -10.52
N THR A 400 -31.67 -0.80 -9.96
CA THR A 400 -31.52 -0.61 -8.52
C THR A 400 -30.87 0.75 -8.21
N PRO A 401 -31.35 1.48 -7.19
CA PRO A 401 -30.68 2.70 -6.72
C PRO A 401 -29.48 2.38 -5.80
N PHE A 402 -29.31 1.12 -5.36
CA PHE A 402 -28.27 0.72 -4.42
C PHE A 402 -26.99 0.26 -5.13
N PRO A 403 -25.80 0.78 -4.77
CA PRO A 403 -24.54 0.30 -5.31
C PRO A 403 -24.25 -1.13 -4.86
N THR A 404 -23.93 -2.01 -5.80
CA THR A 404 -23.51 -3.40 -5.57
C THR A 404 -22.00 -3.60 -5.76
N ILE A 405 -21.28 -2.52 -6.06
CA ILE A 405 -19.83 -2.42 -6.24
C ILE A 405 -19.37 -1.23 -5.37
N ASN A 406 -18.14 -1.28 -4.85
CA ASN A 406 -17.58 -0.20 -4.04
C ASN A 406 -16.26 0.26 -4.66
N ASN A 407 -16.18 1.52 -5.07
CA ASN A 407 -14.99 2.11 -5.66
C ASN A 407 -14.10 2.77 -4.58
N SER A 408 -12.78 2.69 -4.74
CA SER A 408 -11.85 3.23 -3.75
C SER A 408 -10.54 3.72 -4.36
N GLU A 409 -10.17 4.96 -4.02
CA GLU A 409 -8.85 5.56 -4.26
C GLU A 409 -7.78 5.08 -3.27
N ARG A 410 -8.12 4.16 -2.34
CA ARG A 410 -7.28 3.82 -1.18
C ARG A 410 -6.68 2.41 -1.21
N PRO A 411 -5.35 2.26 -1.34
CA PRO A 411 -4.69 0.96 -1.35
C PRO A 411 -4.82 0.18 -0.04
N ASP A 412 -4.94 0.86 1.11
CA ASP A 412 -5.13 0.19 2.39
C ASP A 412 -6.55 -0.38 2.57
N ALA A 413 -7.57 0.32 2.05
CA ALA A 413 -8.94 -0.20 1.96
C ALA A 413 -9.02 -1.42 1.03
N VAL A 414 -8.40 -1.34 -0.15
CA VAL A 414 -8.33 -2.47 -1.10
C VAL A 414 -7.60 -3.67 -0.52
N CYS A 415 -6.47 -3.47 0.15
CA CYS A 415 -5.75 -4.56 0.81
C CYS A 415 -6.56 -5.24 1.93
N ALA A 416 -7.37 -4.48 2.67
CA ALA A 416 -8.29 -5.07 3.65
C ALA A 416 -9.37 -5.95 2.99
N GLY A 417 -9.98 -5.47 1.90
CA GLY A 417 -10.95 -6.24 1.11
C GLY A 417 -10.36 -7.52 0.51
N LEU A 418 -9.14 -7.44 -0.05
CA LEU A 418 -8.41 -8.61 -0.56
C LEU A 418 -8.17 -9.66 0.54
N LEU A 419 -7.81 -9.24 1.76
CA LEU A 419 -7.62 -10.13 2.92
C LEU A 419 -8.93 -10.71 3.50
N GLU A 420 -10.08 -10.11 3.20
CA GLU A 420 -11.41 -10.69 3.46
C GLU A 420 -11.83 -11.74 2.43
N GLY A 421 -11.11 -11.83 1.31
CA GLY A 421 -11.43 -12.71 0.18
C GLY A 421 -12.22 -12.01 -0.93
N ARG A 422 -12.17 -10.68 -1.04
CA ARG A 422 -12.75 -9.95 -2.19
C ARG A 422 -11.78 -9.98 -3.39
N VAL A 423 -12.30 -9.60 -4.55
CA VAL A 423 -11.56 -9.32 -5.78
C VAL A 423 -11.47 -7.81 -5.97
N ALA A 424 -10.34 -7.32 -6.46
CA ALA A 424 -10.15 -5.92 -6.83
C ALA A 424 -9.91 -5.82 -8.35
N ILE A 425 -10.65 -4.94 -9.03
CA ILE A 425 -10.54 -4.68 -10.47
C ILE A 425 -9.96 -3.27 -10.64
N MET A 426 -8.91 -3.15 -11.44
CA MET A 426 -8.09 -1.95 -11.57
C MET A 426 -7.99 -1.58 -13.04
N VAL A 427 -8.32 -0.34 -13.40
CA VAL A 427 -8.38 0.14 -14.80
C VAL A 427 -7.27 1.17 -15.02
N ASP A 428 -6.42 0.97 -16.04
CA ASP A 428 -5.38 1.95 -16.36
C ASP A 428 -5.99 3.29 -16.82
N GLY A 429 -5.32 4.39 -16.50
CA GLY A 429 -5.83 5.75 -16.67
C GLY A 429 -6.68 6.27 -15.51
N THR A 430 -6.93 5.48 -14.45
CA THR A 430 -7.85 5.87 -13.35
C THR A 430 -7.27 5.64 -11.94
N PRO A 431 -7.52 6.54 -10.98
CA PRO A 431 -7.08 6.40 -9.59
C PRO A 431 -8.07 5.62 -8.71
N PHE A 432 -9.06 4.93 -9.29
CA PHE A 432 -10.09 4.20 -8.55
C PHE A 432 -10.00 2.70 -8.82
N VAL A 433 -10.16 1.92 -7.75
CA VAL A 433 -10.18 0.45 -7.80
C VAL A 433 -11.54 -0.05 -7.35
N LEU A 434 -12.16 -0.92 -8.14
CA LEU A 434 -13.47 -1.50 -7.87
C LEU A 434 -13.32 -2.74 -7.00
N LEU A 435 -13.94 -2.75 -5.81
CA LEU A 435 -14.01 -3.90 -4.92
C LEU A 435 -15.32 -4.68 -5.12
N VAL A 436 -15.18 -5.97 -5.41
CA VAL A 436 -16.29 -6.89 -5.62
C VAL A 436 -16.05 -8.21 -4.88
N PRO A 437 -17.05 -8.81 -4.23
CA PRO A 437 -18.41 -8.31 -4.05
C PRO A 437 -18.46 -7.23 -2.97
N SER A 438 -19.50 -6.40 -3.04
CA SER A 438 -19.82 -5.36 -2.06
C SER A 438 -21.25 -5.49 -1.56
N LEU A 439 -21.40 -5.42 -0.25
CA LEU A 439 -22.60 -5.69 0.53
C LEU A 439 -23.13 -4.39 1.16
N PHE A 440 -24.41 -4.34 1.52
CA PHE A 440 -25.03 -3.14 2.10
C PHE A 440 -24.26 -2.57 3.30
N VAL A 441 -23.72 -3.45 4.16
CA VAL A 441 -22.98 -3.05 5.37
C VAL A 441 -21.68 -2.31 5.06
N ASP A 442 -21.03 -2.57 3.92
CA ASP A 442 -19.71 -2.03 3.59
C ASP A 442 -19.75 -0.50 3.41
N PHE A 443 -20.85 0.01 2.84
CA PHE A 443 -21.06 1.44 2.61
C PHE A 443 -21.25 2.27 3.91
N PHE A 444 -21.34 1.61 5.07
CA PHE A 444 -21.35 2.24 6.39
C PHE A 444 -20.03 2.04 7.15
N GLN A 445 -19.06 1.32 6.60
CA GLN A 445 -17.74 1.14 7.18
C GLN A 445 -16.73 2.12 6.59
N SER A 446 -15.68 2.41 7.36
CA SER A 446 -14.51 3.15 6.87
C SER A 446 -13.25 2.49 7.41
N SER A 447 -12.15 2.53 6.65
CA SER A 447 -10.83 2.08 7.13
C SER A 447 -10.41 2.80 8.41
N GLU A 448 -10.85 4.05 8.63
CA GLU A 448 -10.57 4.77 9.88
C GLU A 448 -11.27 4.16 11.11
N ASP A 449 -12.41 3.46 10.93
CA ASP A 449 -13.06 2.69 12.01
C ASP A 449 -12.09 1.69 12.63
N TYR A 450 -11.14 1.18 11.82
CA TYR A 450 -10.15 0.18 12.21
C TYR A 450 -8.90 0.76 12.88
N TYR A 451 -8.52 2.00 12.53
CA TYR A 451 -7.34 2.70 13.05
C TYR A 451 -7.58 3.43 14.38
N GLN A 452 -8.84 3.68 14.72
CA GLN A 452 -9.27 4.15 16.03
C GLN A 452 -9.53 2.99 17.01
N ARG A 453 -9.82 3.31 18.28
CA ARG A 453 -10.28 2.32 19.27
C ARG A 453 -11.63 1.73 18.83
N SER A 454 -11.87 0.45 19.14
CA SER A 454 -13.08 -0.27 18.71
C SER A 454 -14.39 0.25 19.31
N ASP A 455 -14.33 0.87 20.49
CA ASP A 455 -15.47 1.55 21.11
C ASP A 455 -15.88 2.82 20.35
N ILE A 456 -14.91 3.69 20.03
CA ILE A 456 -15.15 4.90 19.22
C ILE A 456 -15.59 4.51 17.80
N GLY A 457 -14.91 3.56 17.16
CA GLY A 457 -15.28 3.06 15.83
C GLY A 457 -16.70 2.48 15.79
N SER A 458 -17.11 1.73 16.81
CA SER A 458 -18.49 1.24 16.93
C SER A 458 -19.52 2.35 17.13
N ALA A 459 -19.20 3.38 17.93
CA ALA A 459 -20.10 4.52 18.14
C ALA A 459 -20.30 5.33 16.85
N LEU A 460 -19.22 5.57 16.08
CA LEU A 460 -19.29 6.22 14.78
C LEU A 460 -20.05 5.38 13.74
N ARG A 461 -19.86 4.05 13.74
CA ARG A 461 -20.59 3.15 12.83
C ARG A 461 -22.09 3.12 13.15
N LEU A 462 -22.47 3.05 14.44
CA LEU A 462 -23.87 3.16 14.88
C LEU A 462 -24.48 4.53 14.52
N LEU A 463 -23.72 5.63 14.67
CA LEU A 463 -24.16 6.97 14.28
C LEU A 463 -24.48 7.03 12.78
N ARG A 464 -23.68 6.41 11.90
CA ARG A 464 -23.98 6.34 10.45
C ARG A 464 -25.30 5.62 10.17
N PHE A 465 -25.59 4.52 10.86
CA PHE A 465 -26.87 3.82 10.72
C PHE A 465 -28.06 4.66 11.22
N VAL A 466 -27.90 5.45 12.29
CA VAL A 466 -28.95 6.41 12.72
C VAL A 466 -29.13 7.52 11.67
N CYS A 467 -28.03 8.10 11.17
CA CYS A 467 -28.06 9.12 10.12
C CYS A 467 -28.64 8.61 8.79
N PHE A 468 -28.55 7.31 8.49
CA PHE A 468 -29.24 6.70 7.35
C PHE A 468 -30.76 6.84 7.46
N PHE A 469 -31.34 6.43 8.59
CA PHE A 469 -32.78 6.55 8.81
C PHE A 469 -33.24 8.01 8.91
N LEU A 470 -32.45 8.91 9.51
CA LEU A 470 -32.74 10.34 9.53
C LEU A 470 -32.74 10.94 8.11
N ALA A 471 -31.65 10.76 7.36
CA ALA A 471 -31.53 11.30 6.00
C ALA A 471 -32.61 10.77 5.04
N LEU A 472 -33.03 9.50 5.20
CA LEU A 472 -34.04 8.88 4.35
C LEU A 472 -35.47 9.26 4.75
N LEU A 473 -35.80 9.21 6.04
CA LEU A 473 -37.19 9.20 6.52
C LEU A 473 -37.67 10.52 7.12
N THR A 474 -36.81 11.35 7.72
CA THR A 474 -37.23 12.53 8.49
C THR A 474 -38.20 13.48 7.75
N PRO A 475 -38.03 13.80 6.44
CA PRO A 475 -38.96 14.68 5.72
C PRO A 475 -40.30 13.99 5.46
N SER A 476 -40.26 12.71 5.06
CA SER A 476 -41.45 11.89 4.86
C SER A 476 -42.27 11.74 6.15
N ALA A 477 -41.59 11.52 7.29
CA ALA A 477 -42.22 11.43 8.60
C ALA A 477 -42.84 12.77 9.01
N TYR A 478 -42.15 13.90 8.79
CA TYR A 478 -42.71 15.23 9.04
C TYR A 478 -44.00 15.47 8.23
N ILE A 479 -43.99 15.17 6.93
CA ILE A 479 -45.16 15.30 6.05
C ILE A 479 -46.31 14.42 6.56
N ALA A 480 -46.05 13.14 6.87
CA ALA A 480 -47.06 12.20 7.33
C ALA A 480 -47.67 12.55 8.70
N LEU A 481 -46.86 13.06 9.64
CA LEU A 481 -47.31 13.50 10.95
C LEU A 481 -48.13 14.79 10.88
N THR A 482 -47.66 15.79 10.14
CA THR A 482 -48.35 17.09 10.01
C THR A 482 -49.60 17.04 9.14
N THR A 483 -49.67 16.11 8.17
CA THR A 483 -50.80 16.02 7.24
C THR A 483 -51.86 14.98 7.65
N PHE A 484 -51.44 13.82 8.18
CA PHE A 484 -52.35 12.69 8.45
C PHE A 484 -52.45 12.26 9.91
N HIS A 485 -51.37 12.38 10.70
CA HIS A 485 -51.28 11.79 12.05
C HIS A 485 -51.01 12.84 13.14
N GLN A 486 -51.75 13.94 13.06
CA GLN A 486 -51.61 15.11 13.95
C GLN A 486 -51.77 14.77 15.44
N GLU A 487 -52.62 13.79 15.76
CA GLU A 487 -52.90 13.34 17.14
C GLU A 487 -51.67 12.77 17.88
N MET A 488 -50.64 12.32 17.16
CA MET A 488 -49.40 11.83 17.76
C MET A 488 -48.42 12.97 18.13
N ILE A 489 -48.71 14.21 17.75
CA ILE A 489 -47.93 15.38 18.13
C ILE A 489 -48.50 15.95 19.44
N PRO A 490 -47.68 16.15 20.50
CA PRO A 490 -48.15 16.78 21.73
C PRO A 490 -48.79 18.14 21.44
N THR A 491 -49.98 18.38 21.97
CA THR A 491 -50.88 19.48 21.53
C THR A 491 -50.21 20.86 21.58
N GLN A 492 -49.34 21.13 22.57
CA GLN A 492 -48.57 22.37 22.65
C GLN A 492 -47.59 22.56 21.49
N LEU A 493 -46.93 21.47 21.05
CA LEU A 493 -46.05 21.50 19.88
C LEU A 493 -46.86 21.67 18.60
N LEU A 494 -48.02 21.01 18.49
CA LEU A 494 -48.90 21.16 17.33
C LEU A 494 -49.43 22.60 17.19
N ILE A 495 -49.83 23.25 18.28
CA ILE A 495 -50.25 24.67 18.28
C ILE A 495 -49.09 25.57 17.82
N SER A 496 -47.86 25.31 18.29
CA SER A 496 -46.68 26.06 17.85
C SER A 496 -46.35 25.85 16.37
N LEU A 497 -46.49 24.62 15.86
CA LEU A 497 -46.31 24.29 14.44
C LEU A 497 -47.40 24.89 13.55
N ALA A 498 -48.65 24.95 14.03
CA ALA A 498 -49.76 25.58 13.32
C ALA A 498 -49.53 27.09 13.17
N ALA A 499 -49.15 27.78 14.26
CA ALA A 499 -48.81 29.20 14.24
C ALA A 499 -47.61 29.50 13.31
N GLN A 500 -46.60 28.62 13.25
CA GLN A 500 -45.48 28.73 12.29
C GLN A 500 -45.88 28.51 10.82
N ARG A 501 -47.08 27.97 10.55
CA ARG A 501 -47.59 27.71 9.19
C ARG A 501 -48.74 28.62 8.79
N GLU A 502 -49.23 29.48 9.68
CA GLU A 502 -50.31 30.45 9.40
C GLU A 502 -49.96 31.41 8.26
N GLY A 503 -48.69 31.83 8.18
CA GLY A 503 -48.17 32.66 7.09
C GLY A 503 -47.70 31.90 5.85
N VAL A 504 -47.80 30.57 5.79
CA VAL A 504 -47.18 29.74 4.74
C VAL A 504 -48.25 29.22 3.76
N PRO A 505 -48.25 29.63 2.48
CA PRO A 505 -49.34 29.35 1.54
C PRO A 505 -49.31 27.92 0.94
N PHE A 506 -48.32 27.10 1.30
CA PHE A 506 -48.06 25.80 0.69
C PHE A 506 -48.35 24.61 1.63
N PRO A 507 -48.81 23.45 1.11
CA PRO A 507 -48.85 22.20 1.88
C PRO A 507 -47.45 21.73 2.29
N ALA A 508 -47.34 20.98 3.39
CA ALA A 508 -46.07 20.50 3.93
C ALA A 508 -45.23 19.68 2.93
N TYR A 509 -45.87 18.92 2.03
CA TYR A 509 -45.18 18.23 0.93
C TYR A 509 -44.52 19.20 -0.07
N VAL A 510 -45.18 20.32 -0.38
CA VAL A 510 -44.68 21.33 -1.33
C VAL A 510 -43.58 22.18 -0.71
N GLU A 511 -43.73 22.58 0.57
CA GLU A 511 -42.63 23.18 1.35
C GLU A 511 -41.38 22.30 1.33
N ALA A 512 -41.54 21.00 1.65
CA ALA A 512 -40.43 20.04 1.70
C ALA A 512 -39.80 19.83 0.32
N LEU A 513 -40.61 19.69 -0.73
CA LEU A 513 -40.14 19.46 -2.09
C LEU A 513 -39.32 20.65 -2.61
N MET A 514 -39.79 21.88 -2.41
CA MET A 514 -39.03 23.08 -2.80
C MET A 514 -37.71 23.20 -2.04
N MET A 515 -37.71 22.95 -0.73
CA MET A 515 -36.50 23.01 0.09
C MET A 515 -35.49 21.92 -0.27
N GLU A 516 -35.91 20.66 -0.41
CA GLU A 516 -35.00 19.55 -0.74
C GLU A 516 -34.44 19.67 -2.18
N ILE A 517 -35.25 20.12 -3.16
CA ILE A 517 -34.75 20.44 -4.50
C ILE A 517 -33.70 21.56 -4.44
N THR A 518 -33.97 22.63 -3.69
CA THR A 518 -33.03 23.75 -3.59
C THR A 518 -31.74 23.35 -2.84
N PHE A 519 -31.85 22.45 -1.86
CA PHE A 519 -30.69 21.93 -1.15
C PHE A 519 -29.83 21.00 -2.01
N GLU A 520 -30.42 20.16 -2.87
CA GLU A 520 -29.65 19.38 -3.85
C GLU A 520 -29.00 20.27 -4.91
N ILE A 521 -29.65 21.36 -5.37
CA ILE A 521 -29.01 22.36 -6.25
C ILE A 521 -27.80 23.00 -5.57
N LEU A 522 -27.91 23.39 -4.30
CA LEU A 522 -26.79 23.95 -3.51
C LEU A 522 -25.66 22.94 -3.29
N ARG A 523 -25.99 21.67 -3.05
CA ARG A 523 -25.06 20.56 -2.90
C ARG A 523 -24.29 20.29 -4.19
N GLU A 524 -24.98 20.24 -5.33
CA GLU A 524 -24.40 19.95 -6.65
C GLU A 524 -23.58 21.12 -7.21
N ALA A 525 -24.00 22.36 -6.93
CA ALA A 525 -23.14 23.53 -7.16
C ALA A 525 -21.90 23.50 -6.25
N GLY A 526 -22.07 23.11 -4.98
CA GLY A 526 -21.00 23.06 -3.99
C GLY A 526 -19.89 22.05 -4.30
N THR A 527 -20.20 20.88 -4.85
CA THR A 527 -19.20 19.86 -5.24
C THR A 527 -18.38 20.27 -6.47
N ARG A 528 -18.96 21.06 -7.39
CA ARG A 528 -18.33 21.50 -8.64
C ARG A 528 -17.52 22.79 -8.51
N MET A 529 -17.60 23.47 -7.37
CA MET A 529 -16.95 24.77 -7.13
C MET A 529 -15.59 24.63 -6.44
N PRO A 530 -14.60 25.49 -6.73
CA PRO A 530 -13.31 25.46 -6.06
C PRO A 530 -13.44 25.51 -4.54
N ARG A 531 -12.58 24.80 -3.79
CA ARG A 531 -12.67 24.66 -2.32
C ARG A 531 -12.79 26.01 -1.56
N ALA A 532 -12.21 27.09 -2.10
CA ALA A 532 -12.34 28.45 -1.55
C ALA A 532 -13.75 29.05 -1.65
N VAL A 533 -14.53 28.67 -2.68
CA VAL A 533 -15.91 29.13 -2.95
C VAL A 533 -16.93 28.16 -2.34
N GLY A 534 -16.65 26.87 -2.29
CA GLY A 534 -17.54 25.85 -1.70
C GLY A 534 -17.95 26.17 -0.25
N ASN A 535 -17.02 26.68 0.56
CA ASN A 535 -17.33 27.16 1.92
C ASN A 535 -18.34 28.32 1.93
N ALA A 536 -18.24 29.26 0.98
CA ALA A 536 -19.19 30.37 0.87
C ALA A 536 -20.57 29.88 0.41
N ILE A 537 -20.63 28.92 -0.52
CA ILE A 537 -21.89 28.27 -0.93
C ILE A 537 -22.56 27.55 0.24
N SER A 538 -21.78 26.88 1.10
CA SER A 538 -22.33 26.25 2.31
C SER A 538 -22.92 27.27 3.30
N ILE A 539 -22.31 28.46 3.44
CA ILE A 539 -22.82 29.53 4.31
C ILE A 539 -24.10 30.16 3.72
N VAL A 540 -24.10 30.46 2.42
CA VAL A 540 -25.27 30.99 1.71
C VAL A 540 -26.43 29.99 1.74
N GLY A 541 -26.15 28.71 1.49
CA GLY A 541 -27.17 27.66 1.50
C GLY A 541 -27.75 27.36 2.88
N ALA A 542 -26.93 27.33 3.93
CA ALA A 542 -27.41 27.04 5.28
C ALA A 542 -28.13 28.23 5.94
N LEU A 543 -27.63 29.45 5.74
CA LEU A 543 -28.10 30.64 6.47
C LEU A 543 -29.02 31.52 5.61
N VAL A 544 -28.55 31.95 4.43
CA VAL A 544 -29.31 32.89 3.58
C VAL A 544 -30.56 32.24 3.01
N LEU A 545 -30.47 31.02 2.46
CA LEU A 545 -31.67 30.33 1.94
C LEU A 545 -32.68 30.03 3.05
N GLY A 546 -32.22 29.39 4.14
CA GLY A 546 -33.10 28.98 5.25
C GLY A 546 -33.80 30.17 5.91
N GLN A 547 -33.08 31.25 6.20
CA GLN A 547 -33.66 32.45 6.82
C GLN A 547 -34.56 33.21 5.84
N ALA A 548 -34.14 33.45 4.59
CA ALA A 548 -34.95 34.19 3.63
C ALA A 548 -36.24 33.44 3.22
N ALA A 549 -36.22 32.11 3.15
CA ALA A 549 -37.42 31.31 2.87
C ALA A 549 -38.48 31.40 3.99
N VAL A 550 -38.03 31.56 5.25
CA VAL A 550 -38.89 31.78 6.42
C VAL A 550 -39.37 33.23 6.48
N GLU A 551 -38.49 34.20 6.31
CA GLU A 551 -38.85 35.64 6.31
C GLU A 551 -39.80 36.01 5.17
N ALA A 552 -39.70 35.34 4.01
CA ALA A 552 -40.62 35.49 2.89
C ALA A 552 -41.94 34.70 3.05
N GLY A 553 -42.13 33.95 4.14
CA GLY A 553 -43.32 33.11 4.36
C GLY A 553 -43.47 31.94 3.39
N ILE A 554 -42.43 31.58 2.64
CA ILE A 554 -42.49 30.49 1.63
C ILE A 554 -42.42 29.12 2.32
N VAL A 555 -41.72 29.04 3.46
CA VAL A 555 -41.37 27.80 4.16
C VAL A 555 -41.43 28.03 5.67
N SER A 556 -41.94 27.06 6.43
CA SER A 556 -41.97 27.12 7.89
C SER A 556 -40.60 26.84 8.55
N SER A 557 -40.33 27.48 9.69
CA SER A 557 -39.08 27.29 10.45
C SER A 557 -38.83 25.82 10.80
N ALA A 558 -39.89 25.06 11.12
CA ALA A 558 -39.83 23.63 11.35
C ALA A 558 -39.34 22.82 10.13
N MET A 559 -39.76 23.20 8.92
CA MET A 559 -39.30 22.56 7.68
C MET A 559 -37.80 22.83 7.43
N VAL A 560 -37.32 24.05 7.70
CA VAL A 560 -35.89 24.38 7.58
C VAL A 560 -35.05 23.53 8.54
N ILE A 561 -35.54 23.27 9.76
CA ILE A 561 -34.87 22.37 10.72
C ILE A 561 -34.85 20.92 10.19
N VAL A 562 -35.97 20.43 9.65
CA VAL A 562 -36.11 19.08 9.06
C VAL A 562 -35.12 18.86 7.92
N VAL A 563 -35.05 19.79 6.97
CA VAL A 563 -34.14 19.71 5.81
C VAL A 563 -32.67 19.94 6.22
N SER A 564 -32.41 20.78 7.23
CA SER A 564 -31.05 20.91 7.79
C SER A 564 -30.57 19.60 8.43
N LEU A 565 -31.47 18.88 9.11
CA LEU A 565 -31.13 17.61 9.76
C LEU A 565 -30.88 16.47 8.75
N THR A 566 -31.64 16.39 7.65
CA THR A 566 -31.35 15.44 6.56
C THR A 566 -30.06 15.79 5.82
N ALA A 567 -29.88 17.06 5.48
CA ALA A 567 -28.66 17.58 4.85
C ALA A 567 -27.40 17.21 5.64
N ILE A 568 -27.40 17.47 6.97
CA ILE A 568 -26.28 17.14 7.86
C ILE A 568 -26.08 15.63 7.96
N SER A 569 -27.17 14.86 8.14
CA SER A 569 -27.10 13.40 8.22
C SER A 569 -26.51 12.76 6.95
N SER A 570 -26.79 13.31 5.77
CA SER A 570 -26.30 12.81 4.48
C SER A 570 -24.78 12.94 4.28
N PHE A 571 -24.10 13.79 5.06
CA PHE A 571 -22.65 13.96 5.03
C PHE A 571 -21.89 12.92 5.88
N VAL A 572 -22.58 12.14 6.73
CA VAL A 572 -21.94 11.20 7.67
C VAL A 572 -21.58 9.87 6.97
N PHE A 573 -22.09 9.62 5.76
CA PHE A 573 -21.79 8.42 4.98
C PHE A 573 -20.37 8.47 4.39
N PRO A 574 -19.56 7.39 4.52
CA PRO A 574 -18.18 7.36 4.03
C PRO A 574 -18.06 7.15 2.51
N SER A 575 -19.11 6.64 1.85
CA SER A 575 -19.17 6.47 0.39
C SER A 575 -20.18 7.46 -0.22
N PHE A 576 -19.82 8.06 -1.36
CA PHE A 576 -20.69 8.99 -2.08
C PHE A 576 -21.86 8.26 -2.77
N ASN A 577 -21.64 7.04 -3.27
CA ASN A 577 -22.64 6.27 -4.01
C ASN A 577 -23.90 6.02 -3.16
N ILE A 578 -23.75 5.57 -1.91
CA ILE A 578 -24.90 5.36 -1.00
C ILE A 578 -25.58 6.68 -0.59
N SER A 579 -24.85 7.81 -0.58
CA SER A 579 -25.45 9.14 -0.38
C SER A 579 -26.45 9.46 -1.50
N ILE A 580 -26.11 9.15 -2.76
CA ILE A 580 -27.01 9.34 -3.91
C ILE A 580 -28.25 8.44 -3.78
N SER A 581 -28.07 7.15 -3.44
CA SER A 581 -29.18 6.20 -3.23
C SER A 581 -30.22 6.72 -2.24
N VAL A 582 -29.76 7.22 -1.09
CA VAL A 582 -30.64 7.76 -0.03
C VAL A 582 -31.41 9.00 -0.51
N ARG A 583 -30.77 9.91 -1.26
CA ARG A 583 -31.44 11.13 -1.77
C ARG A 583 -32.54 10.79 -2.77
N LEU A 584 -32.29 9.86 -3.70
CA LEU A 584 -33.26 9.44 -4.70
C LEU A 584 -34.47 8.75 -4.03
N LEU A 585 -34.21 7.83 -3.10
CA LEU A 585 -35.26 7.15 -2.35
C LEU A 585 -36.08 8.11 -1.47
N ARG A 586 -35.46 9.12 -0.85
CA ARG A 586 -36.13 10.13 -0.01
C ARG A 586 -37.29 10.82 -0.75
N PHE A 587 -37.14 11.21 -2.01
CA PHE A 587 -38.23 11.82 -2.79
C PHE A 587 -39.41 10.85 -3.00
N ILE A 588 -39.13 9.56 -3.19
CA ILE A 588 -40.16 8.51 -3.27
C ILE A 588 -40.88 8.38 -1.92
N PHE A 589 -40.14 8.33 -0.80
CA PHE A 589 -40.71 8.28 0.54
C PHE A 589 -41.55 9.52 0.89
N MET A 590 -41.10 10.73 0.50
CA MET A 590 -41.89 11.96 0.65
C MET A 590 -43.22 11.89 -0.13
N THR A 591 -43.20 11.33 -1.34
CA THR A 591 -44.39 11.16 -2.17
C THR A 591 -45.35 10.13 -1.55
N LEU A 592 -44.85 8.97 -1.11
CA LEU A 592 -45.65 7.95 -0.42
C LEU A 592 -46.26 8.48 0.89
N ALA A 593 -45.52 9.33 1.63
CA ALA A 593 -46.00 10.00 2.83
C ALA A 593 -47.10 11.03 2.54
N ALA A 594 -47.02 11.76 1.43
CA ALA A 594 -48.05 12.69 0.99
C ALA A 594 -49.33 12.01 0.49
N MET A 595 -49.22 10.79 -0.06
CA MET A 595 -50.36 10.01 -0.56
C MET A 595 -51.05 9.18 0.53
N PHE A 596 -50.28 8.54 1.43
CA PHE A 596 -50.80 7.51 2.36
C PHE A 596 -50.28 7.66 3.80
N GLY A 597 -49.69 8.81 4.16
CA GLY A 597 -49.13 9.05 5.49
C GLY A 597 -48.10 8.00 5.90
N LEU A 598 -48.12 7.63 7.18
CA LEU A 598 -47.18 6.65 7.76
C LEU A 598 -47.32 5.25 7.16
N VAL A 599 -48.52 4.86 6.71
CA VAL A 599 -48.77 3.57 6.04
C VAL A 599 -47.99 3.50 4.72
N GLY A 600 -47.95 4.61 3.96
CA GLY A 600 -47.13 4.71 2.74
C GLY A 600 -45.63 4.56 3.01
N ILE A 601 -45.12 5.14 4.10
CA ILE A 601 -43.72 5.01 4.51
C ILE A 601 -43.40 3.56 4.89
N ILE A 602 -44.26 2.91 5.69
CA ILE A 602 -44.07 1.51 6.10
C ILE A 602 -44.11 0.58 4.88
N LEU A 603 -45.04 0.79 3.95
CA LEU A 603 -45.12 0.02 2.70
C LEU A 603 -43.87 0.24 1.83
N GLY A 604 -43.41 1.48 1.69
CA GLY A 604 -42.17 1.81 0.97
C GLY A 604 -40.93 1.16 1.59
N LEU A 605 -40.84 1.13 2.92
CA LEU A 605 -39.76 0.45 3.64
C LEU A 605 -39.80 -1.07 3.42
N LEU A 606 -40.99 -1.67 3.42
CA LEU A 606 -41.19 -3.08 3.16
C LEU A 606 -40.75 -3.44 1.73
N VAL A 607 -41.17 -2.67 0.72
CA VAL A 607 -40.74 -2.83 -0.67
C VAL A 607 -39.23 -2.63 -0.82
N MET A 608 -38.65 -1.61 -0.19
CA MET A 608 -37.20 -1.36 -0.21
C MET A 608 -36.41 -2.54 0.38
N VAL A 609 -36.83 -3.08 1.53
CA VAL A 609 -36.17 -4.23 2.16
C VAL A 609 -36.34 -5.52 1.34
N MET A 610 -37.51 -5.76 0.73
CA MET A 610 -37.70 -6.89 -0.19
C MET A 610 -36.78 -6.80 -1.42
N HIS A 611 -36.63 -5.60 -2.01
CA HIS A 611 -35.71 -5.36 -3.12
C HIS A 611 -34.26 -5.60 -2.69
N MET A 612 -33.82 -5.01 -1.57
CA MET A 612 -32.47 -5.25 -1.05
C MET A 612 -32.18 -6.73 -0.72
N ALA A 613 -33.20 -7.50 -0.34
CA ALA A 613 -33.10 -8.94 -0.08
C ALA A 613 -33.05 -9.81 -1.34
N SER A 614 -33.55 -9.32 -2.49
CA SER A 614 -33.42 -10.02 -3.78
C SER A 614 -32.10 -9.71 -4.50
N LEU A 615 -31.51 -8.52 -4.25
CA LEU A 615 -30.23 -8.11 -4.81
C LEU A 615 -29.08 -9.05 -4.43
N ARG A 616 -28.13 -9.21 -5.36
CA ARG A 616 -26.85 -9.88 -5.17
C ARG A 616 -25.72 -8.98 -5.62
N SER A 617 -24.51 -9.30 -5.16
CA SER A 617 -23.25 -8.79 -5.70
C SER A 617 -22.39 -10.02 -6.01
N PHE A 618 -22.16 -10.29 -7.30
CA PHE A 618 -21.39 -11.44 -7.80
C PHE A 618 -21.80 -12.77 -7.15
N GLY A 619 -23.11 -13.03 -7.13
CA GLY A 619 -23.71 -14.24 -6.55
C GLY A 619 -24.03 -14.17 -5.05
N ILE A 620 -23.37 -13.30 -4.27
CA ILE A 620 -23.58 -13.19 -2.81
C ILE A 620 -24.79 -12.30 -2.50
N PRO A 621 -25.71 -12.68 -1.57
CA PRO A 621 -26.83 -11.83 -1.15
C PRO A 621 -26.40 -10.48 -0.56
N TYR A 622 -26.95 -9.39 -1.08
CA TYR A 622 -26.52 -8.02 -0.77
C TYR A 622 -26.70 -7.61 0.71
N LEU A 623 -27.71 -8.17 1.39
CA LEU A 623 -27.97 -7.94 2.81
C LEU A 623 -27.14 -8.83 3.77
N SER A 624 -26.22 -9.66 3.28
CA SER A 624 -25.31 -10.43 4.16
C SER A 624 -24.47 -9.47 5.04
N PRO A 625 -24.22 -9.74 6.34
CA PRO A 625 -24.61 -10.93 7.13
C PRO A 625 -25.93 -10.74 7.92
N MET A 626 -26.78 -9.78 7.53
CA MET A 626 -28.10 -9.54 8.14
C MET A 626 -29.16 -10.47 7.53
N GLY A 627 -29.14 -10.63 6.20
CA GLY A 627 -29.93 -11.60 5.44
C GLY A 627 -29.07 -12.27 4.36
N PRO A 628 -28.69 -13.56 4.50
CA PRO A 628 -28.98 -14.45 5.63
C PRO A 628 -28.28 -14.00 6.92
N PHE A 629 -28.85 -14.35 8.07
CA PHE A 629 -28.30 -13.97 9.37
C PHE A 629 -27.11 -14.85 9.76
N ILE A 630 -25.90 -14.29 9.82
CA ILE A 630 -24.66 -15.02 10.15
C ILE A 630 -24.07 -14.50 11.47
N PRO A 631 -24.28 -15.19 12.62
CA PRO A 631 -23.86 -14.71 13.95
C PRO A 631 -22.34 -14.54 14.13
N GLY A 632 -21.53 -15.19 13.30
CA GLY A 632 -20.07 -15.01 13.31
C GLY A 632 -19.65 -13.62 12.81
N ASP A 633 -20.30 -13.17 11.75
CA ASP A 633 -19.87 -12.06 10.90
C ASP A 633 -20.50 -10.74 11.36
N GLN A 634 -21.62 -10.82 12.10
CA GLN A 634 -22.24 -9.69 12.80
C GLN A 634 -21.30 -8.97 13.79
N LYS A 635 -20.21 -9.62 14.21
CA LYS A 635 -19.16 -9.06 15.10
C LYS A 635 -18.36 -7.91 14.50
N ASP A 636 -18.45 -7.71 13.18
CA ASP A 636 -17.87 -6.57 12.47
C ASP A 636 -18.88 -5.94 11.48
N SER A 637 -20.17 -6.11 11.75
CA SER A 637 -21.27 -5.50 11.02
C SER A 637 -21.62 -4.17 11.68
N LEU A 638 -22.80 -4.06 12.31
CA LEU A 638 -23.30 -2.90 13.08
C LEU A 638 -22.32 -2.40 14.15
N ILE A 639 -21.59 -3.30 14.80
CA ILE A 639 -20.64 -3.03 15.90
C ILE A 639 -19.29 -3.62 15.50
N ARG A 640 -18.20 -2.87 15.71
CA ARG A 640 -16.82 -3.34 15.51
C ARG A 640 -16.26 -3.89 16.83
N LEU A 641 -16.18 -5.21 16.97
CA LEU A 641 -15.46 -5.80 18.11
C LEU A 641 -13.94 -5.51 18.04
N PRO A 642 -13.21 -5.56 19.18
CA PRO A 642 -11.75 -5.49 19.19
C PRO A 642 -11.12 -6.56 18.28
N LEU A 643 -10.02 -6.23 17.60
CA LEU A 643 -9.35 -7.10 16.62
C LEU A 643 -9.10 -8.53 17.13
N TRP A 644 -8.69 -8.71 18.39
CA TRP A 644 -8.45 -10.01 19.03
C TRP A 644 -9.70 -10.91 19.18
N ARG A 645 -10.90 -10.38 18.94
CA ARG A 645 -12.18 -11.12 18.85
C ARG A 645 -12.64 -11.36 17.41
N LEU A 646 -12.03 -10.70 16.43
CA LEU A 646 -12.37 -10.77 15.00
C LEU A 646 -11.59 -11.90 14.31
N ARG A 647 -11.73 -13.13 14.84
CA ARG A 647 -10.97 -14.32 14.43
C ARG A 647 -11.47 -15.00 13.14
N THR A 648 -12.57 -14.56 12.54
CA THR A 648 -13.17 -15.18 11.35
C THR A 648 -13.30 -14.19 10.19
N ARG A 649 -13.04 -14.65 8.96
CA ARG A 649 -13.38 -13.91 7.73
C ARG A 649 -14.86 -14.11 7.36
N PRO A 650 -15.46 -13.23 6.52
CA PRO A 650 -16.87 -13.34 6.15
C PRO A 650 -17.17 -14.61 5.36
N LYS A 651 -18.13 -15.43 5.82
CA LYS A 651 -18.30 -16.83 5.40
C LYS A 651 -18.79 -17.06 3.97
N LEU A 652 -19.43 -16.06 3.36
CA LEU A 652 -19.88 -16.16 1.96
C LEU A 652 -18.82 -15.66 0.97
N ILE A 653 -17.85 -14.86 1.45
CA ILE A 653 -16.78 -14.26 0.65
C ILE A 653 -15.54 -15.17 0.67
N SER A 654 -15.12 -15.63 1.85
CA SER A 654 -14.04 -16.62 2.01
C SER A 654 -14.60 -18.03 2.26
N GLN A 655 -14.18 -19.00 1.45
CA GLN A 655 -14.57 -20.41 1.59
C GLN A 655 -13.51 -21.28 2.27
N LYS A 656 -12.22 -21.08 1.94
CA LYS A 656 -11.15 -22.05 2.23
C LYS A 656 -10.37 -21.66 3.47
N ASP A 657 -9.80 -20.46 3.50
CA ASP A 657 -9.18 -19.89 4.70
C ASP A 657 -10.18 -18.98 5.45
N MET A 658 -10.96 -19.56 6.37
CA MET A 658 -11.97 -18.84 7.16
C MET A 658 -11.46 -18.22 8.47
N GLU A 659 -10.31 -18.63 8.99
CA GLU A 659 -9.80 -18.16 10.30
C GLU A 659 -8.61 -17.21 10.17
N ARG A 660 -8.62 -16.13 10.95
CA ARG A 660 -7.51 -15.17 11.09
C ARG A 660 -6.63 -15.59 12.28
N GLU A 661 -5.32 -15.34 12.19
CA GLU A 661 -4.36 -15.74 13.23
C GLU A 661 -4.71 -15.25 14.65
N ASP A 662 -4.38 -16.06 15.66
CA ASP A 662 -4.75 -15.77 17.06
C ASP A 662 -3.90 -14.65 17.68
N THR A 663 -4.40 -13.43 17.54
CA THR A 663 -3.85 -12.22 18.15
C THR A 663 -4.33 -12.03 19.59
N GLU A 664 -3.97 -12.95 20.50
CA GLU A 664 -4.16 -12.71 21.94
C GLU A 664 -3.50 -11.38 22.36
N PRO A 665 -4.21 -10.48 23.07
CA PRO A 665 -3.63 -9.21 23.49
C PRO A 665 -2.48 -9.48 24.47
N ALA A 666 -1.34 -8.83 24.24
CA ALA A 666 -0.13 -8.98 25.06
C ALA A 666 -0.39 -8.56 26.52
N LYS A 667 -0.75 -9.54 27.35
CA LYS A 667 -0.99 -9.37 28.79
C LYS A 667 0.30 -8.82 29.42
N PRO A 668 0.27 -7.66 30.09
CA PRO A 668 1.46 -7.13 30.74
C PRO A 668 1.96 -8.15 31.76
N LYS A 669 3.26 -8.44 31.74
CA LYS A 669 3.88 -9.25 32.79
C LYS A 669 3.62 -8.54 34.11
N GLN A 670 2.92 -9.22 35.03
CA GLN A 670 2.72 -8.71 36.39
C GLN A 670 4.10 -8.46 37.01
N LYS A 671 4.28 -7.26 37.56
CA LYS A 671 5.48 -6.87 38.30
C LYS A 671 5.45 -7.45 39.71
#